data_AF-A0AAJ7SHA9-F1
#
_entry.id   AF-A0AAJ7SHA9-F1
#
_cell.length_a   1.000
_cell.length_b   1.000
_cell.length_c   1.000
_cell.angle_alpha   90.00
_cell.angle_beta   90.00
_cell.angle_gamma   90.00
#
_symmetry.space_group_name_H-M   'P 1'
#
loop_
_entity.id
_entity.type
_entity.pdbx_description
1 polymer ?
#
loop_
_entity_poly.entity_id
_entity_poly.type
_entity_poly.pdbx_seq_one_letter_code
_entity_poly.pdbx_strand_id
1 'polypeptide(L)'
;MWSLSVSVAFVVLLASQQATLAQEHVTVKTDVGTLKGYRVRSMEGKDINVFIGVPFAKPPLGDLRFKRPEPLEPSDKEIDALEKKPMCPQTPMKLPGIVLENTFNDEDCLYMNIFASAESTEKLKPVMVYLYGGFFQWGDNNLGLYDGVEFAAETESVLAIPSYRVNMFGFMNSTTETAPGNAGLFDQLMAMKFVKRNAKAFGGDPDLITLAGQSAGAISTSVHTSSPASKGLFRRAMMLSGAASTLAFFSEANGQTLLFTISNFLDCFDGNLTIGEQYDQMAKCLKTLDKETLLGQMKKLSGADSLAFGPGFDGEIIAGSLKRPSELQYNVEDIMLGSTAADGELIVKQVMGLDASIEDLARNSGADIALRLALRHLFGINNKDAYSIYHQYVTDDEHNAGYDAVFQKAPRLVTDVSFDCPIKFYMNSVEKKNGKKTRIYRYALDGPRAKAFSNSMGDGPATHTDDVMFFLGIALNKAMERPWNPTNPEALQQTLDGYTDVDRQFAKQLLASIRDFMVEGKPSVPGQSTAWPLYSEANPTVVHLAPGAVRAVNTDVTDKCHLWAPYLLSGDANDVYDAPTTTTTTAKPYFRQAKILEKNGRRNSKSRQSPAFNSSAGFTASSVLLIVCCAVSRMITAGR
;
A
#
# COMPACT_ATOMS: atom_id res chain seq x y z
N MET A 1 37.31 -16.23 -74.60
CA MET A 1 36.66 -15.08 -73.94
C MET A 1 36.17 -15.55 -72.59
N TRP A 2 37.04 -15.47 -71.56
CA TRP A 2 36.96 -14.52 -70.43
C TRP A 2 35.88 -14.99 -69.43
N SER A 3 36.14 -15.64 -68.28
CA SER A 3 37.00 -15.37 -67.11
C SER A 3 36.12 -15.06 -65.88
N LEU A 4 36.54 -15.55 -64.71
CA LEU A 4 36.03 -15.35 -63.34
C LEU A 4 34.77 -16.13 -62.92
N SER A 5 34.97 -17.14 -62.07
CA SER A 5 34.10 -17.45 -60.91
C SER A 5 34.80 -18.50 -60.01
N VAL A 6 35.97 -18.12 -59.49
CA VAL A 6 36.58 -18.76 -58.32
C VAL A 6 36.68 -17.63 -57.28
N SER A 7 36.32 -17.91 -56.02
CA SER A 7 36.47 -17.04 -54.83
C SER A 7 35.24 -16.32 -54.24
N VAL A 8 34.03 -16.92 -54.23
CA VAL A 8 32.93 -16.42 -53.36
C VAL A 8 32.34 -17.48 -52.42
N ALA A 9 32.61 -18.78 -52.64
CA ALA A 9 32.00 -19.84 -51.82
C ALA A 9 32.67 -20.06 -50.44
N PHE A 10 33.75 -19.35 -50.11
CA PHE A 10 34.51 -19.57 -48.86
C PHE A 10 34.41 -18.44 -47.82
N VAL A 11 33.60 -17.41 -48.06
CA VAL A 11 33.45 -16.25 -47.14
C VAL A 11 32.02 -16.09 -46.59
N VAL A 12 31.05 -16.89 -47.03
CA VAL A 12 29.66 -16.83 -46.51
C VAL A 12 29.35 -17.94 -45.47
N LEU A 13 30.37 -18.72 -45.07
CA LEU A 13 30.28 -19.77 -44.05
C LEU A 13 31.08 -19.47 -42.77
N LEU A 14 31.29 -18.18 -42.48
CA LEU A 14 31.17 -17.69 -41.10
C LEU A 14 29.67 -17.47 -40.89
N ALA A 15 28.84 -18.52 -40.89
CA ALA A 15 28.42 -19.11 -39.62
C ALA A 15 28.27 -18.02 -38.55
N SER A 16 27.29 -17.15 -38.75
CA SER A 16 26.60 -16.45 -37.67
C SER A 16 25.96 -17.51 -36.78
N GLN A 17 26.77 -18.25 -36.02
CA GLN A 17 26.36 -18.81 -34.76
C GLN A 17 26.14 -17.61 -33.83
N GLN A 18 24.98 -16.97 -33.94
CA GLN A 18 24.33 -16.55 -32.72
C GLN A 18 24.06 -17.85 -31.98
N ALA A 19 25.02 -18.28 -31.15
CA ALA A 19 24.72 -19.20 -30.09
C ALA A 19 23.65 -18.50 -29.27
N THR A 20 22.38 -18.84 -29.51
CA THR A 20 21.36 -18.76 -28.48
C THR A 20 21.91 -19.60 -27.34
N LEU A 21 22.57 -18.96 -26.38
CA LEU A 21 22.97 -19.58 -25.13
C LEU A 21 21.70 -20.27 -24.62
N ALA A 22 21.73 -21.60 -24.57
CA ALA A 22 20.61 -22.37 -24.06
C ALA A 22 20.32 -21.86 -22.65
N GLN A 23 19.08 -21.44 -22.41
CA GLN A 23 18.67 -20.93 -21.11
C GLN A 23 18.94 -22.02 -20.05
N GLU A 24 19.81 -21.71 -19.09
CA GLU A 24 20.20 -22.68 -18.07
C GLU A 24 19.06 -22.86 -17.05
N HIS A 25 18.82 -24.11 -16.68
CA HIS A 25 17.77 -24.54 -15.76
C HIS A 25 18.36 -25.21 -14.52
N VAL A 26 17.64 -25.11 -13.42
CA VAL A 26 18.03 -25.63 -12.10
C VAL A 26 16.83 -26.26 -11.41
N THR A 27 17.06 -27.29 -10.60
CA THR A 27 16.01 -27.94 -9.81
C THR A 27 16.26 -27.83 -8.32
N VAL A 28 15.17 -27.69 -7.55
CA VAL A 28 15.18 -27.63 -6.07
C VAL A 28 14.06 -28.50 -5.53
N LYS A 29 14.36 -29.40 -4.59
CA LYS A 29 13.35 -30.24 -3.93
C LYS A 29 12.73 -29.51 -2.73
N THR A 30 11.41 -29.35 -2.75
CA THR A 30 10.60 -28.74 -1.68
C THR A 30 9.60 -29.76 -1.10
N ASP A 31 8.81 -29.37 -0.10
CA ASP A 31 7.74 -30.22 0.45
C ASP A 31 6.56 -30.43 -0.53
N VAL A 32 6.34 -29.52 -1.47
CA VAL A 32 5.24 -29.60 -2.46
C VAL A 32 5.65 -30.20 -3.80
N GLY A 33 6.95 -30.44 -4.03
CA GLY A 33 7.47 -30.98 -5.29
C GLY A 33 8.90 -30.58 -5.59
N THR A 34 9.42 -31.07 -6.71
CA THR A 34 10.70 -30.65 -7.27
C THR A 34 10.45 -29.49 -8.23
N LEU A 35 10.88 -28.29 -7.85
CA LEU A 35 10.71 -27.08 -8.65
C LEU A 35 11.80 -27.02 -9.71
N LYS A 36 11.44 -26.75 -10.96
CA LYS A 36 12.37 -26.41 -12.04
C LYS A 36 12.31 -24.92 -12.32
N GLY A 37 13.43 -24.24 -12.19
CA GLY A 37 13.60 -22.81 -12.38
C GLY A 37 14.67 -22.47 -13.42
N TYR A 38 15.05 -21.19 -13.44
CA TYR A 38 16.14 -20.65 -14.25
C TYR A 38 17.39 -20.42 -13.42
N ARG A 39 18.56 -20.58 -14.04
CA ARG A 39 19.79 -19.92 -13.63
C ARG A 39 19.95 -18.66 -14.49
N VAL A 40 20.03 -17.50 -13.83
CA VAL A 40 20.32 -16.22 -14.50
C VAL A 40 21.51 -15.54 -13.84
N ARG A 41 22.11 -14.58 -14.54
CA ARG A 41 23.27 -13.83 -14.08
C ARG A 41 22.89 -12.38 -13.83
N SER A 42 23.25 -11.84 -12.67
CA SER A 42 23.03 -10.43 -12.32
C SER A 42 23.91 -9.50 -13.15
N MET A 43 23.66 -8.19 -13.07
CA MET A 43 24.47 -7.18 -13.74
C MET A 43 25.95 -7.21 -13.31
N GLU A 44 26.24 -7.63 -12.08
CA GLU A 44 27.62 -7.78 -11.57
C GLU A 44 28.22 -9.17 -11.83
N GLY A 45 27.50 -10.06 -12.51
CA GLY A 45 28.02 -11.38 -12.84
C GLY A 45 27.85 -12.44 -11.75
N LYS A 46 26.96 -12.22 -10.77
CA LYS A 46 26.61 -13.22 -9.74
C LYS A 46 25.47 -14.10 -10.23
N ASP A 47 25.50 -15.39 -9.91
CA ASP A 47 24.48 -16.32 -10.39
C ASP A 47 23.28 -16.36 -9.43
N ILE A 48 22.06 -16.39 -9.97
CA ILE A 48 20.78 -16.38 -9.23
C ILE A 48 19.88 -17.52 -9.71
N ASN A 49 19.27 -18.26 -8.76
CA ASN A 49 18.24 -19.28 -9.01
C ASN A 49 16.91 -18.54 -9.02
N VAL A 50 16.13 -18.66 -10.08
CA VAL A 50 14.84 -17.98 -10.19
C VAL A 50 13.74 -19.00 -10.43
N PHE A 51 12.70 -18.96 -9.59
CA PHE A 51 11.51 -19.79 -9.68
C PHE A 51 10.30 -18.87 -9.77
N ILE A 52 9.62 -18.86 -10.91
CA ILE A 52 8.47 -18.00 -11.19
C ILE A 52 7.19 -18.84 -11.13
N GLY A 53 6.21 -18.41 -10.36
CA GLY A 53 4.92 -19.10 -10.29
C GLY A 53 4.93 -20.37 -9.41
N VAL A 54 5.64 -20.36 -8.28
CA VAL A 54 5.66 -21.46 -7.31
C VAL A 54 4.35 -21.50 -6.52
N PRO A 55 3.57 -22.60 -6.56
CA PRO A 55 2.32 -22.70 -5.80
C PRO A 55 2.61 -22.86 -4.30
N PHE A 56 1.87 -22.15 -3.44
CA PHE A 56 2.06 -22.22 -1.99
C PHE A 56 0.79 -22.56 -1.20
N ALA A 57 -0.38 -22.56 -1.85
CA ALA A 57 -1.67 -22.90 -1.28
C ALA A 57 -2.54 -23.59 -2.34
N LYS A 58 -3.60 -24.27 -1.91
CA LYS A 58 -4.63 -24.76 -2.85
C LYS A 58 -5.30 -23.57 -3.56
N PRO A 59 -5.69 -23.71 -4.84
CA PRO A 59 -6.47 -22.69 -5.53
C PRO A 59 -7.74 -22.34 -4.75
N PRO A 60 -8.02 -21.06 -4.43
CA PRO A 60 -9.17 -20.64 -3.63
C PRO A 60 -10.47 -20.62 -4.46
N LEU A 61 -10.77 -21.72 -5.15
CA LEU A 61 -11.89 -21.87 -6.08
C LEU A 61 -13.12 -22.47 -5.40
N GLY A 62 -14.30 -22.18 -5.96
CA GLY A 62 -15.56 -22.78 -5.52
C GLY A 62 -15.84 -22.58 -4.03
N ASP A 63 -15.86 -23.67 -3.26
CA ASP A 63 -16.12 -23.61 -1.82
C ASP A 63 -15.01 -22.99 -0.99
N LEU A 64 -13.81 -22.83 -1.56
CA LEU A 64 -12.66 -22.15 -0.95
C LEU A 64 -12.65 -20.63 -1.22
N ARG A 65 -13.50 -20.15 -2.13
CA ARG A 65 -13.63 -18.72 -2.40
C ARG A 65 -14.03 -17.98 -1.12
N PHE A 66 -13.39 -16.84 -0.85
CA PHE A 66 -13.50 -16.01 0.35
C PHE A 66 -13.03 -16.64 1.68
N LYS A 67 -12.83 -17.96 1.73
CA LYS A 67 -12.30 -18.63 2.90
C LYS A 67 -10.79 -18.47 3.02
N ARG A 68 -10.28 -18.80 4.20
CA ARG A 68 -8.83 -18.91 4.44
C ARG A 68 -8.20 -19.91 3.47
N PRO A 69 -6.95 -19.69 3.03
CA PRO A 69 -6.24 -20.60 2.16
C PRO A 69 -6.01 -21.94 2.85
N GLU A 70 -6.03 -23.00 2.07
CA GLU A 70 -5.65 -24.35 2.50
C GLU A 70 -4.23 -24.69 2.04
N PRO A 71 -3.47 -25.45 2.85
CA PRO A 71 -2.14 -25.88 2.48
C PRO A 71 -2.18 -26.86 1.29
N LEU A 72 -1.12 -26.86 0.49
CA LEU A 72 -0.87 -27.91 -0.50
C LEU A 72 -0.51 -29.22 0.19
N GLU A 73 -0.92 -30.34 -0.41
CA GLU A 73 -0.48 -31.65 0.02
C GLU A 73 0.98 -31.89 -0.39
N PRO A 74 1.79 -32.55 0.46
CA PRO A 74 3.14 -32.93 0.08
C PRO A 74 3.17 -33.78 -1.18
N SER A 75 4.18 -33.57 -2.01
CA SER A 75 4.26 -34.22 -3.32
C SER A 75 5.71 -34.30 -3.80
N ASP A 76 6.03 -35.33 -4.59
CA ASP A 76 7.33 -35.49 -5.27
C ASP A 76 7.28 -35.09 -6.76
N LYS A 77 6.14 -34.57 -7.24
CA LYS A 77 5.97 -34.16 -8.64
C LYS A 77 6.97 -33.07 -9.03
N GLU A 78 7.39 -33.09 -10.29
CA GLU A 78 8.10 -31.96 -10.89
C GLU A 78 7.11 -30.83 -11.19
N ILE A 79 7.51 -29.60 -10.88
CA ILE A 79 6.72 -28.38 -11.10
C ILE A 79 7.58 -27.40 -11.89
N ASP A 80 7.12 -27.02 -13.08
CA ASP A 80 7.73 -25.96 -13.87
C ASP A 80 7.41 -24.59 -13.24
N ALA A 81 8.42 -23.99 -12.60
CA ALA A 81 8.37 -22.65 -12.04
C ALA A 81 9.11 -21.67 -12.97
N LEU A 82 8.63 -21.59 -14.21
CA LEU A 82 9.29 -20.90 -15.33
C LEU A 82 8.45 -19.74 -15.89
N GLU A 83 7.18 -19.61 -15.49
CA GLU A 83 6.24 -18.70 -16.13
C GLU A 83 5.40 -17.95 -15.10
N LYS A 84 5.06 -16.70 -15.43
CA LYS A 84 4.14 -15.88 -14.63
C LYS A 84 2.80 -16.59 -14.46
N LYS A 85 2.27 -16.51 -13.25
CA LYS A 85 0.90 -16.96 -12.94
C LYS A 85 -0.04 -15.77 -12.87
N PRO A 86 -1.36 -15.97 -13.09
CA PRO A 86 -2.32 -14.88 -13.05
C PRO A 86 -2.26 -14.13 -11.71
N MET A 87 -2.42 -12.81 -11.76
CA MET A 87 -2.65 -12.04 -10.54
C MET A 87 -4.04 -12.38 -9.96
N CYS A 88 -4.26 -12.11 -8.68
CA CYS A 88 -5.58 -12.32 -8.09
C CYS A 88 -6.62 -11.38 -8.72
N PRO A 89 -7.92 -11.75 -8.74
CA PRO A 89 -8.93 -11.01 -9.49
C PRO A 89 -9.04 -9.58 -8.98
N GLN A 90 -8.92 -8.62 -9.89
CA GLN A 90 -8.92 -7.19 -9.58
C GLN A 90 -9.30 -6.40 -10.83
N THR A 91 -9.81 -5.18 -10.63
CA THR A 91 -10.09 -4.28 -11.75
C THR A 91 -8.80 -3.62 -12.25
N PRO A 92 -8.77 -3.08 -13.48
CA PRO A 92 -7.69 -2.20 -13.91
C PRO A 92 -7.51 -1.04 -12.92
N MET A 93 -6.27 -0.79 -12.50
CA MET A 93 -5.95 0.38 -11.67
C MET A 93 -5.87 1.60 -12.57
N LYS A 94 -6.79 2.57 -12.37
CA LYS A 94 -6.84 3.81 -13.13
C LYS A 94 -6.80 4.99 -12.16
N LEU A 95 -5.63 5.61 -12.04
CA LEU A 95 -5.42 6.85 -11.31
C LEU A 95 -5.01 7.94 -12.31
N PRO A 96 -5.19 9.23 -12.01
CA PRO A 96 -4.73 10.29 -12.89
C PRO A 96 -3.25 10.14 -13.25
N GLY A 97 -2.99 9.80 -14.52
CA GLY A 97 -1.65 9.50 -15.02
C GLY A 97 -1.20 8.05 -14.97
N ILE A 98 -1.75 7.21 -14.11
CA ILE A 98 -1.30 5.82 -13.93
C ILE A 98 -2.39 4.85 -14.40
N VAL A 99 -2.06 4.00 -15.37
CA VAL A 99 -2.96 2.96 -15.87
C VAL A 99 -2.25 1.61 -15.82
N LEU A 100 -2.77 0.68 -15.02
CA LEU A 100 -2.39 -0.73 -15.06
C LEU A 100 -3.61 -1.54 -15.48
N GLU A 101 -3.53 -2.15 -16.67
CA GLU A 101 -4.66 -2.83 -17.30
C GLU A 101 -5.11 -4.10 -16.54
N ASN A 102 -4.26 -4.72 -15.72
CA ASN A 102 -4.57 -5.85 -14.83
C ASN A 102 -5.43 -6.98 -15.46
N THR A 103 -5.29 -7.21 -16.77
CA THR A 103 -6.15 -8.13 -17.54
C THR A 103 -5.81 -9.61 -17.37
N PHE A 104 -4.56 -9.94 -17.02
CA PHE A 104 -4.13 -11.31 -16.76
C PHE A 104 -4.38 -11.69 -15.28
N ASN A 105 -5.64 -11.85 -14.91
CA ASN A 105 -6.05 -12.20 -13.55
C ASN A 105 -6.93 -13.47 -13.50
N ASP A 106 -6.79 -14.24 -12.43
CA ASP A 106 -7.61 -15.42 -12.14
C ASP A 106 -7.76 -15.66 -10.63
N GLU A 107 -8.73 -16.48 -10.23
CA GLU A 107 -8.89 -16.87 -8.83
C GLU A 107 -7.86 -17.91 -8.40
N ASP A 108 -7.39 -18.75 -9.33
CA ASP A 108 -6.17 -19.54 -9.10
C ASP A 108 -4.93 -18.64 -9.22
N CYS A 109 -4.64 -17.91 -8.13
CA CYS A 109 -3.60 -16.88 -8.07
C CYS A 109 -2.61 -17.03 -6.91
N LEU A 110 -2.70 -18.09 -6.09
CA LEU A 110 -1.86 -18.26 -4.89
C LEU A 110 -0.49 -18.86 -5.21
N TYR A 111 0.30 -18.08 -5.94
CA TYR A 111 1.64 -18.39 -6.40
C TYR A 111 2.66 -17.35 -5.92
N MET A 112 3.94 -17.72 -5.87
CA MET A 112 5.03 -16.81 -5.50
C MET A 112 6.21 -16.89 -6.47
N ASN A 113 6.96 -15.80 -6.54
CA ASN A 113 8.22 -15.72 -7.27
C ASN A 113 9.37 -15.76 -6.26
N ILE A 114 10.39 -16.59 -6.51
CA ILE A 114 11.53 -16.79 -5.62
C ILE A 114 12.84 -16.53 -6.37
N PHE A 115 13.67 -15.67 -5.81
CA PHE A 115 15.01 -15.31 -6.30
C PHE A 115 16.01 -15.68 -5.22
N ALA A 116 16.88 -16.64 -5.49
CA ALA A 116 17.84 -17.16 -4.52
C ALA A 116 19.27 -17.07 -5.05
N SER A 117 20.14 -16.36 -4.34
CA SER A 117 21.57 -16.32 -4.67
C SER A 117 22.15 -17.74 -4.83
N ALA A 118 22.82 -18.00 -5.96
CA ALA A 118 23.47 -19.28 -6.26
C ALA A 118 24.82 -19.45 -5.56
N GLU A 119 25.42 -18.34 -5.13
CA GLU A 119 26.80 -18.31 -4.66
C GLU A 119 27.00 -19.36 -3.58
N SER A 120 27.95 -20.26 -3.80
CA SER A 120 28.16 -21.38 -2.89
C SER A 120 28.77 -20.86 -1.59
N THR A 121 28.00 -20.90 -0.52
CA THR A 121 28.46 -20.59 0.83
C THR A 121 28.18 -21.77 1.74
N GLU A 122 29.11 -22.09 2.64
CA GLU A 122 28.86 -23.09 3.69
C GLU A 122 27.75 -22.65 4.66
N LYS A 123 27.46 -21.34 4.71
CA LYS A 123 26.45 -20.73 5.57
C LYS A 123 25.12 -20.56 4.84
N LEU A 124 24.03 -20.80 5.56
CA LEU A 124 22.68 -20.44 5.09
C LEU A 124 22.52 -18.92 5.01
N LYS A 125 21.74 -18.47 4.03
CA LYS A 125 21.56 -17.06 3.67
C LYS A 125 20.35 -16.44 4.35
N PRO A 126 20.32 -15.13 4.61
CA PRO A 126 19.10 -14.50 5.10
C PRO A 126 17.98 -14.60 4.05
N VAL A 127 16.73 -14.61 4.51
CA VAL A 127 15.55 -14.72 3.65
C VAL A 127 14.69 -13.48 3.83
N MET A 128 14.20 -12.90 2.73
CA MET A 128 13.17 -11.87 2.73
C MET A 128 11.88 -12.42 2.13
N VAL A 129 10.75 -12.21 2.81
CA VAL A 129 9.42 -12.36 2.23
C VAL A 129 8.88 -10.95 1.99
N TYR A 130 8.67 -10.57 0.73
CA TYR A 130 8.23 -9.22 0.36
C TYR A 130 6.76 -9.20 -0.06
N LEU A 131 5.95 -8.38 0.60
CA LEU A 131 4.54 -8.20 0.33
C LEU A 131 4.32 -6.91 -0.49
N TYR A 132 3.72 -7.04 -1.67
CA TYR A 132 3.44 -5.88 -2.53
C TYR A 132 2.37 -4.95 -1.95
N GLY A 133 2.31 -3.72 -2.46
CA GLY A 133 1.29 -2.73 -2.14
C GLY A 133 0.09 -2.75 -3.10
N GLY A 134 -0.80 -1.75 -2.97
CA GLY A 134 -1.95 -1.58 -3.89
C GLY A 134 -3.29 -1.37 -3.19
N PHE A 135 -3.34 -0.63 -2.07
CA PHE A 135 -4.57 -0.30 -1.32
C PHE A 135 -5.44 -1.50 -0.89
N PHE A 136 -4.86 -2.70 -0.85
CA PHE A 136 -5.60 -3.96 -0.73
C PHE A 136 -6.64 -4.20 -1.83
N GLN A 137 -6.66 -3.41 -2.91
CA GLN A 137 -7.56 -3.57 -4.07
C GLN A 137 -6.85 -4.13 -5.30
N TRP A 138 -5.55 -3.84 -5.40
CA TRP A 138 -4.69 -4.19 -6.53
C TRP A 138 -3.36 -4.78 -6.07
N GLY A 139 -2.63 -5.35 -7.01
CA GLY A 139 -1.26 -5.81 -6.82
C GLY A 139 -0.92 -7.02 -7.69
N ASP A 140 0.34 -7.11 -8.10
CA ASP A 140 0.86 -8.19 -8.94
C ASP A 140 2.33 -8.44 -8.57
N ASN A 141 2.67 -9.67 -8.16
CA ASN A 141 4.05 -10.06 -7.86
C ASN A 141 4.92 -10.23 -9.12
N ASN A 142 4.32 -10.14 -10.31
CA ASN A 142 5.02 -10.23 -11.58
C ASN A 142 5.48 -8.88 -12.15
N LEU A 143 5.22 -7.76 -11.45
CA LEU A 143 5.68 -6.46 -11.91
C LEU A 143 7.22 -6.43 -11.99
N GLY A 144 7.75 -5.79 -13.05
CA GLY A 144 9.20 -5.57 -13.19
C GLY A 144 9.80 -4.77 -12.03
N LEU A 145 8.98 -3.97 -11.34
CA LEU A 145 9.33 -3.28 -10.10
C LEU A 145 9.69 -4.24 -8.94
N TYR A 146 9.41 -5.53 -9.07
CA TYR A 146 9.68 -6.56 -8.08
C TYR A 146 10.65 -7.64 -8.59
N ASP A 147 11.38 -7.38 -9.69
CA ASP A 147 12.45 -8.26 -10.15
C ASP A 147 13.55 -8.37 -9.09
N GLY A 148 13.69 -9.57 -8.52
CA GLY A 148 14.55 -9.81 -7.37
C GLY A 148 15.99 -10.19 -7.68
N VAL A 149 16.42 -10.16 -8.96
CA VAL A 149 17.74 -10.67 -9.36
C VAL A 149 18.85 -9.84 -8.73
N GLU A 150 18.79 -8.52 -8.88
CA GLU A 150 19.82 -7.61 -8.35
C GLU A 150 19.77 -7.54 -6.82
N PHE A 151 18.56 -7.57 -6.23
CA PHE A 151 18.42 -7.68 -4.78
C PHE A 151 19.13 -8.93 -4.23
N ALA A 152 18.77 -10.12 -4.72
CA ALA A 152 19.34 -11.38 -4.22
C ALA A 152 20.86 -11.46 -4.45
N ALA A 153 21.37 -10.81 -5.51
CA ALA A 153 22.78 -10.76 -5.84
C ALA A 153 23.58 -9.87 -4.87
N GLU A 154 23.08 -8.68 -4.56
CA GLU A 154 23.80 -7.73 -3.71
C GLU A 154 23.68 -8.04 -2.22
N THR A 155 22.53 -8.59 -1.79
CA THR A 155 22.31 -8.95 -0.39
C THR A 155 22.76 -10.38 -0.06
N GLU A 156 23.14 -11.17 -1.08
CA GLU A 156 23.45 -12.60 -0.97
C GLU A 156 22.35 -13.36 -0.23
N SER A 157 21.09 -13.16 -0.64
CA SER A 157 19.90 -13.63 0.08
C SER A 157 18.97 -14.50 -0.76
N VAL A 158 17.89 -14.97 -0.13
CA VAL A 158 16.68 -15.45 -0.81
C VAL A 158 15.59 -14.40 -0.69
N LEU A 159 14.94 -14.04 -1.78
CA LEU A 159 13.76 -13.16 -1.83
C LEU A 159 12.56 -13.95 -2.34
N ALA A 160 11.47 -13.97 -1.59
CA ALA A 160 10.21 -14.58 -1.98
C ALA A 160 9.10 -13.52 -2.02
N ILE A 161 8.34 -13.49 -3.11
CA ILE A 161 7.30 -12.48 -3.37
C ILE A 161 5.98 -13.20 -3.67
N PRO A 162 5.14 -13.44 -2.65
CA PRO A 162 3.85 -14.10 -2.84
C PRO A 162 2.78 -13.16 -3.39
N SER A 163 1.93 -13.71 -4.24
CA SER A 163 0.60 -13.17 -4.47
C SER A 163 -0.31 -13.46 -3.28
N TYR A 164 -1.26 -12.56 -3.04
CA TYR A 164 -2.31 -12.71 -2.04
C TYR A 164 -3.60 -12.09 -2.57
N ARG A 165 -4.75 -12.65 -2.18
CA ARG A 165 -6.04 -12.14 -2.64
C ARG A 165 -6.27 -10.72 -2.15
N VAL A 166 -6.79 -9.89 -3.05
CA VAL A 166 -7.12 -8.47 -2.83
C VAL A 166 -8.63 -8.27 -2.92
N ASN A 167 -9.10 -7.06 -2.63
CA ASN A 167 -10.47 -6.59 -2.69
C ASN A 167 -11.47 -7.53 -1.99
N MET A 168 -12.69 -7.68 -2.50
CA MET A 168 -13.67 -8.60 -1.93
C MET A 168 -13.18 -10.06 -1.88
N PHE A 169 -12.34 -10.50 -2.82
CA PHE A 169 -11.81 -11.87 -2.83
C PHE A 169 -10.88 -12.14 -1.64
N GLY A 170 -10.19 -11.11 -1.14
CA GLY A 170 -9.25 -11.21 -0.03
C GLY A 170 -9.77 -10.69 1.31
N PHE A 171 -10.73 -9.77 1.32
CA PHE A 171 -11.05 -8.99 2.52
C PHE A 171 -12.55 -8.85 2.80
N MET A 172 -13.42 -9.55 2.05
CA MET A 172 -14.84 -9.61 2.39
C MET A 172 -15.05 -10.31 3.73
N ASN A 173 -15.83 -9.67 4.61
CA ASN A 173 -16.18 -10.19 5.93
C ASN A 173 -17.70 -10.22 6.10
N SER A 174 -18.28 -11.42 6.12
CA SER A 174 -19.69 -11.69 6.42
C SER A 174 -19.94 -12.05 7.88
N THR A 175 -18.93 -11.96 8.75
CA THR A 175 -18.98 -12.42 10.15
C THR A 175 -19.33 -13.91 10.30
N THR A 176 -19.23 -14.68 9.22
CA THR A 176 -19.57 -16.11 9.16
C THR A 176 -18.44 -16.92 8.53
N GLU A 177 -18.50 -18.25 8.62
CA GLU A 177 -17.50 -19.14 8.03
C GLU A 177 -17.43 -19.09 6.50
N THR A 178 -18.49 -18.60 5.83
CA THR A 178 -18.52 -18.45 4.38
C THR A 178 -17.50 -17.40 3.90
N ALA A 179 -17.34 -16.31 4.65
CA ALA A 179 -16.35 -15.27 4.38
C ALA A 179 -15.93 -14.60 5.71
N PRO A 180 -14.97 -15.20 6.45
CA PRO A 180 -14.61 -14.74 7.80
C PRO A 180 -13.79 -13.43 7.82
N GLY A 181 -13.48 -12.85 6.65
CA GLY A 181 -12.56 -11.71 6.53
C GLY A 181 -11.09 -12.14 6.46
N ASN A 182 -10.25 -11.17 6.08
CA ASN A 182 -8.78 -11.27 6.09
C ASN A 182 -8.16 -12.45 5.31
N ALA A 183 -8.88 -13.07 4.37
CA ALA A 183 -8.37 -14.16 3.55
C ALA A 183 -7.01 -13.81 2.89
N GLY A 184 -6.83 -12.57 2.43
CA GLY A 184 -5.58 -12.06 1.89
C GLY A 184 -4.43 -12.02 2.91
N LEU A 185 -4.67 -11.68 4.17
CA LEU A 185 -3.65 -11.78 5.23
C LEU A 185 -3.32 -13.24 5.56
N PHE A 186 -4.31 -14.13 5.51
CA PHE A 186 -4.05 -15.56 5.67
C PHE A 186 -3.28 -16.17 4.49
N ASP A 187 -3.44 -15.64 3.27
CA ASP A 187 -2.62 -16.01 2.11
C ASP A 187 -1.15 -15.66 2.36
N GLN A 188 -0.89 -14.44 2.86
CA GLN A 188 0.45 -14.00 3.27
C GLN A 188 1.02 -14.89 4.38
N LEU A 189 0.21 -15.24 5.38
CA LEU A 189 0.58 -16.19 6.43
C LEU A 189 0.93 -17.57 5.88
N MET A 190 0.16 -18.08 4.91
CA MET A 190 0.41 -19.37 4.27
C MET A 190 1.72 -19.36 3.48
N ALA A 191 1.99 -18.28 2.74
CA ALA A 191 3.24 -18.07 2.04
C ALA A 191 4.45 -18.02 3.00
N MET A 192 4.35 -17.29 4.11
CA MET A 192 5.42 -17.27 5.12
C MET A 192 5.69 -18.66 5.71
N LYS A 193 4.64 -19.44 5.99
CA LYS A 193 4.76 -20.83 6.44
C LYS A 193 5.44 -21.71 5.39
N PHE A 194 5.09 -21.55 4.12
CA PHE A 194 5.75 -22.25 3.00
C PHE A 194 7.24 -21.91 2.93
N VAL A 195 7.58 -20.62 2.94
CA VAL A 195 8.97 -20.15 2.87
C VAL A 195 9.77 -20.68 4.05
N LYS A 196 9.25 -20.61 5.28
CA LYS A 196 9.97 -21.11 6.46
C LYS A 196 10.25 -22.61 6.39
N ARG A 197 9.30 -23.43 5.90
CA ARG A 197 9.52 -24.89 5.75
C ARG A 197 10.53 -25.22 4.66
N ASN A 198 10.58 -24.42 3.59
CA ASN A 198 11.40 -24.70 2.41
C ASN A 198 12.67 -23.84 2.29
N ALA A 199 12.94 -22.94 3.24
CA ALA A 199 14.04 -21.97 3.15
C ALA A 199 15.38 -22.64 2.79
N LYS A 200 15.70 -23.76 3.46
CA LYS A 200 16.95 -24.51 3.23
C LYS A 200 17.09 -25.06 1.82
N ALA A 201 15.98 -25.43 1.17
CA ALA A 201 15.98 -25.91 -0.20
C ALA A 201 16.46 -24.82 -1.19
N PHE A 202 16.21 -23.56 -0.86
CA PHE A 202 16.67 -22.39 -1.61
C PHE A 202 18.01 -21.83 -1.09
N GLY A 203 18.67 -22.50 -0.14
CA GLY A 203 19.90 -22.03 0.50
C GLY A 203 19.70 -20.97 1.59
N GLY A 204 18.44 -20.72 1.99
CA GLY A 204 18.06 -19.76 3.02
C GLY A 204 18.00 -20.35 4.43
N ASP A 205 18.15 -19.49 5.44
CA ASP A 205 18.04 -19.80 6.85
C ASP A 205 16.59 -19.55 7.35
N PRO A 206 15.86 -20.58 7.81
CA PRO A 206 14.48 -20.43 8.31
C PRO A 206 14.37 -19.62 9.61
N ASP A 207 15.49 -19.31 10.26
CA ASP A 207 15.55 -18.51 11.49
C ASP A 207 16.05 -17.07 11.24
N LEU A 208 16.47 -16.75 10.01
CA LEU A 208 16.84 -15.39 9.56
C LEU A 208 15.88 -14.86 8.49
N ILE A 209 14.58 -15.02 8.73
CA ILE A 209 13.53 -14.47 7.86
C ILE A 209 13.23 -13.01 8.26
N THR A 210 13.26 -12.12 7.26
CA THR A 210 12.79 -10.74 7.34
C THR A 210 11.49 -10.61 6.55
N LEU A 211 10.42 -10.16 7.20
CA LEU A 211 9.18 -9.80 6.52
C LEU A 211 9.30 -8.36 6.03
N ALA A 212 9.01 -8.11 4.77
CA ALA A 212 9.09 -6.78 4.18
C ALA A 212 7.82 -6.47 3.38
N GLY A 213 7.51 -5.20 3.20
CA GLY A 213 6.49 -4.80 2.24
C GLY A 213 6.42 -3.31 2.05
N GLN A 214 5.67 -2.90 1.03
CA GLN A 214 5.44 -1.49 0.69
C GLN A 214 3.95 -1.13 0.71
N SER A 215 3.61 0.06 1.18
CA SER A 215 2.22 0.55 1.23
C SER A 215 1.31 -0.44 1.98
N ALA A 216 0.25 -0.95 1.34
CA ALA A 216 -0.59 -2.02 1.88
C ALA A 216 0.19 -3.28 2.32
N GLY A 217 1.30 -3.61 1.66
CA GLY A 217 2.21 -4.67 2.08
C GLY A 217 3.03 -4.33 3.34
N ALA A 218 3.38 -3.05 3.53
CA ALA A 218 4.00 -2.55 4.77
C ALA A 218 2.99 -2.56 5.93
N ILE A 219 1.73 -2.21 5.65
CA ILE A 219 0.60 -2.36 6.59
C ILE A 219 0.46 -3.83 6.99
N SER A 220 0.37 -4.75 6.02
CA SER A 220 0.35 -6.20 6.27
C SER A 220 1.54 -6.65 7.12
N THR A 221 2.76 -6.22 6.78
CA THR A 221 3.99 -6.54 7.52
C THR A 221 3.84 -6.14 8.99
N SER A 222 3.39 -4.91 9.24
CA SER A 222 3.17 -4.41 10.60
C SER A 222 2.05 -5.15 11.35
N VAL A 223 0.97 -5.55 10.68
CA VAL A 223 -0.08 -6.41 11.27
C VAL A 223 0.51 -7.73 11.72
N HIS A 224 1.32 -8.37 10.87
CA HIS A 224 2.00 -9.62 11.21
C HIS A 224 2.98 -9.47 12.38
N THR A 225 3.64 -8.32 12.55
CA THR A 225 4.48 -8.08 13.75
C THR A 225 3.70 -8.17 15.05
N SER A 226 2.41 -7.81 15.04
CA SER A 226 1.53 -7.88 16.21
C SER A 226 0.62 -9.11 16.25
N SER A 227 0.73 -10.00 15.26
CA SER A 227 -0.19 -11.11 15.06
C SER A 227 0.24 -12.36 15.86
N PRO A 228 -0.61 -12.92 16.73
CA PRO A 228 -0.34 -14.20 17.38
C PRO A 228 -0.11 -15.34 16.39
N ALA A 229 -0.89 -15.38 15.30
CA ALA A 229 -0.81 -16.41 14.27
C ALA A 229 0.51 -16.40 13.48
N SER A 230 1.23 -15.28 13.50
CA SER A 230 2.48 -15.08 12.73
C SER A 230 3.74 -15.26 13.59
N LYS A 231 3.58 -15.46 14.90
CA LYS A 231 4.68 -15.54 15.85
C LYS A 231 5.67 -16.64 15.47
N GLY A 232 6.96 -16.29 15.42
CA GLY A 232 8.06 -17.20 15.12
C GLY A 232 8.28 -17.49 13.63
N LEU A 233 7.50 -16.89 12.73
CA LEU A 233 7.69 -17.06 11.28
C LEU A 233 8.77 -16.15 10.69
N PHE A 234 9.02 -15.01 11.33
CA PHE A 234 10.06 -14.08 10.95
C PHE A 234 10.70 -13.49 12.21
N ARG A 235 11.90 -12.94 12.02
CA ARG A 235 12.71 -12.33 13.07
C ARG A 235 12.67 -10.80 12.99
N ARG A 236 12.65 -10.26 11.77
CA ARG A 236 12.77 -8.83 11.48
C ARG A 236 11.67 -8.36 10.55
N ALA A 237 11.37 -7.06 10.59
CA ALA A 237 10.38 -6.43 9.74
C ALA A 237 10.95 -5.20 9.01
N MET A 238 10.58 -5.02 7.74
CA MET A 238 10.90 -3.84 6.96
C MET A 238 9.62 -3.26 6.34
N MET A 239 9.33 -1.98 6.61
CA MET A 239 8.06 -1.36 6.27
C MET A 239 8.30 -0.11 5.44
N LEU A 240 8.02 -0.19 4.14
CA LEU A 240 8.22 0.89 3.19
C LEU A 240 6.91 1.68 3.02
N SER A 241 6.87 2.90 3.56
CA SER A 241 5.73 3.81 3.39
C SER A 241 4.39 3.22 3.84
N GLY A 242 4.32 2.68 5.06
CA GLY A 242 3.07 2.23 5.69
C GLY A 242 3.26 1.50 7.03
N ALA A 243 2.23 1.54 7.88
CA ALA A 243 2.18 0.80 9.15
C ALA A 243 0.72 0.50 9.53
N ALA A 244 0.47 -0.29 10.59
CA ALA A 244 -0.87 -0.73 10.95
C ALA A 244 -1.81 0.44 11.22
N SER A 245 -1.28 1.52 11.82
CA SER A 245 -2.03 2.76 12.07
C SER A 245 -2.43 3.50 10.78
N THR A 246 -1.79 3.22 9.64
CA THR A 246 -2.22 3.74 8.32
C THR A 246 -3.60 3.18 7.94
N LEU A 247 -4.03 2.05 8.51
CA LEU A 247 -5.39 1.54 8.32
C LEU A 247 -6.48 2.49 8.78
N ALA A 248 -6.17 3.53 9.57
CA ALA A 248 -7.16 4.58 9.85
C ALA A 248 -7.68 5.26 8.58
N PHE A 249 -6.92 5.23 7.46
CA PHE A 249 -7.38 5.64 6.13
C PHE A 249 -8.48 4.73 5.56
N PHE A 250 -8.54 3.48 5.98
CA PHE A 250 -9.51 2.47 5.56
C PHE A 250 -10.54 2.25 6.68
N SER A 251 -11.71 2.87 6.57
CA SER A 251 -12.78 2.70 7.55
C SER A 251 -13.27 1.24 7.56
N GLU A 252 -13.12 0.51 8.68
CA GLU A 252 -13.61 -0.87 8.85
C GLU A 252 -15.13 -0.99 8.56
N ALA A 253 -15.91 0.07 8.85
CA ALA A 253 -17.35 0.12 8.57
C ALA A 253 -17.66 0.04 7.07
N ASN A 254 -16.71 0.40 6.20
CA ASN A 254 -16.94 0.46 4.76
C ASN A 254 -17.06 -0.94 4.14
N GLY A 255 -16.41 -1.97 4.70
CA GLY A 255 -16.43 -3.32 4.13
C GLY A 255 -17.82 -3.98 4.23
N GLN A 256 -18.49 -3.85 5.37
CA GLN A 256 -19.85 -4.38 5.56
C GLN A 256 -20.89 -3.58 4.77
N THR A 257 -20.80 -2.24 4.78
CA THR A 257 -21.67 -1.41 3.94
C THR A 257 -21.49 -1.73 2.46
N LEU A 258 -20.26 -1.88 1.99
CA LEU A 258 -19.97 -2.25 0.60
C LEU A 258 -20.49 -3.65 0.27
N LEU A 259 -20.36 -4.62 1.18
CA LEU A 259 -20.97 -5.94 1.04
C LEU A 259 -22.49 -5.83 0.83
N PHE A 260 -23.20 -5.11 1.68
CA PHE A 260 -24.64 -4.87 1.51
C PHE A 260 -24.98 -4.21 0.17
N THR A 261 -24.24 -3.16 -0.22
CA THR A 261 -24.46 -2.44 -1.47
C THR A 261 -24.28 -3.37 -2.67
N ILE A 262 -23.17 -4.11 -2.74
CA ILE A 262 -22.89 -5.06 -3.81
C ILE A 262 -23.96 -6.15 -3.86
N SER A 263 -24.29 -6.75 -2.70
CA SER A 263 -25.30 -7.80 -2.63
C SER A 263 -26.68 -7.32 -3.05
N ASN A 264 -27.08 -6.09 -2.74
CA ASN A 264 -28.34 -5.53 -3.20
C ASN A 264 -28.34 -5.32 -4.73
N PHE A 265 -27.25 -4.82 -5.31
CA PHE A 265 -27.15 -4.63 -6.77
C PHE A 265 -27.05 -5.94 -7.58
N LEU A 266 -26.73 -7.04 -6.92
CA LEU A 266 -26.60 -8.37 -7.51
C LEU A 266 -27.75 -9.31 -7.10
N ASP A 267 -28.83 -8.77 -6.56
CA ASP A 267 -30.02 -9.53 -6.12
C ASP A 267 -29.70 -10.67 -5.13
N CYS A 268 -28.62 -10.52 -4.36
CA CYS A 268 -28.23 -11.43 -3.28
C CYS A 268 -28.82 -11.04 -1.92
N PHE A 269 -29.59 -9.94 -1.86
CA PHE A 269 -30.20 -9.47 -0.63
C PHE A 269 -31.62 -10.02 -0.45
N ASP A 270 -31.91 -10.73 0.66
CA ASP A 270 -33.27 -11.16 1.02
C ASP A 270 -33.86 -10.32 2.16
N GLY A 271 -34.89 -9.52 1.85
CA GLY A 271 -35.57 -8.66 2.83
C GLY A 271 -36.38 -9.40 3.91
N ASN A 272 -36.50 -10.74 3.83
CA ASN A 272 -37.22 -11.54 4.82
C ASN A 272 -36.29 -12.10 5.92
N LEU A 273 -34.97 -11.95 5.79
CA LEU A 273 -33.99 -12.48 6.75
C LEU A 273 -33.63 -11.46 7.84
N THR A 274 -33.19 -11.95 8.98
CA THR A 274 -32.57 -11.10 10.01
C THR A 274 -31.19 -10.62 9.55
N ILE A 275 -30.67 -9.54 10.14
CA ILE A 275 -29.34 -9.00 9.79
C ILE A 275 -28.22 -10.06 9.90
N GLY A 276 -28.28 -10.96 10.90
CA GLY A 276 -27.28 -12.01 11.07
C GLY A 276 -27.34 -13.08 9.97
N GLU A 277 -28.53 -13.56 9.65
CA GLU A 277 -28.76 -14.53 8.56
C GLU A 277 -28.42 -13.93 7.19
N GLN A 278 -28.67 -12.63 7.05
CA GLN A 278 -28.47 -11.88 5.83
C GLN A 278 -27.00 -11.90 5.38
N TYR A 279 -26.04 -11.71 6.29
CA TYR A 279 -24.63 -11.70 5.92
C TYR A 279 -24.15 -13.04 5.33
N ASP A 280 -24.59 -14.14 5.92
CA ASP A 280 -24.22 -15.47 5.43
C ASP A 280 -24.88 -15.77 4.08
N GLN A 281 -26.15 -15.40 3.92
CA GLN A 281 -26.88 -15.58 2.65
C GLN A 281 -26.27 -14.73 1.53
N MET A 282 -25.93 -13.47 1.81
CA MET A 282 -25.24 -12.60 0.88
C MET A 282 -23.90 -13.21 0.45
N ALA A 283 -23.08 -13.68 1.38
CA ALA A 283 -21.81 -14.32 1.07
C ALA A 283 -21.98 -15.60 0.25
N LYS A 284 -22.96 -16.45 0.60
CA LYS A 284 -23.29 -17.68 -0.15
C LYS A 284 -23.72 -17.39 -1.58
N CYS A 285 -24.57 -16.39 -1.78
CA CYS A 285 -25.02 -15.96 -3.09
C CYS A 285 -23.86 -15.36 -3.92
N LEU A 286 -23.08 -14.44 -3.36
CA LEU A 286 -21.93 -13.87 -4.07
C LEU A 286 -20.89 -14.94 -4.45
N LYS A 287 -20.76 -16.02 -3.67
CA LYS A 287 -19.88 -17.15 -3.98
C LYS A 287 -20.29 -17.90 -5.24
N THR A 288 -21.55 -17.85 -5.68
CA THR A 288 -22.02 -18.54 -6.89
C THR A 288 -21.87 -17.73 -8.17
N LEU A 289 -21.64 -16.42 -8.07
CA LEU A 289 -21.49 -15.53 -9.22
C LEU A 289 -20.10 -15.67 -9.85
N ASP A 290 -19.95 -15.39 -11.14
CA ASP A 290 -18.64 -15.39 -11.78
C ASP A 290 -17.80 -14.15 -11.40
N LYS A 291 -16.47 -14.25 -11.54
CA LYS A 291 -15.55 -13.17 -11.14
C LYS A 291 -15.80 -11.87 -11.92
N GLU A 292 -16.21 -11.94 -13.18
CA GLU A 292 -16.43 -10.76 -14.02
C GLU A 292 -17.67 -9.98 -13.59
N THR A 293 -18.74 -10.69 -13.18
CA THR A 293 -19.93 -10.07 -12.58
C THR A 293 -19.57 -9.31 -11.30
N LEU A 294 -18.78 -9.93 -10.42
CA LEU A 294 -18.33 -9.33 -9.16
C LEU A 294 -17.46 -8.09 -9.41
N LEU A 295 -16.40 -8.24 -10.22
CA LEU A 295 -15.51 -7.13 -10.59
C LEU A 295 -16.23 -6.03 -11.36
N GLY A 296 -17.20 -6.40 -12.20
CA GLY A 296 -18.05 -5.48 -12.94
C GLY A 296 -18.89 -4.58 -12.03
N GLN A 297 -19.42 -5.11 -10.93
CA GLN A 297 -20.09 -4.28 -9.92
C GLN A 297 -19.14 -3.46 -9.08
N MET A 298 -18.02 -4.04 -8.64
CA MET A 298 -16.99 -3.28 -7.91
C MET A 298 -16.52 -2.06 -8.69
N LYS A 299 -16.30 -2.23 -10.01
CA LYS A 299 -15.93 -1.13 -10.91
C LYS A 299 -16.96 0.00 -10.92
N LYS A 300 -18.26 -0.31 -10.88
CA LYS A 300 -19.32 0.71 -10.86
C LYS A 300 -19.37 1.49 -9.55
N LEU A 301 -18.99 0.85 -8.44
CA LEU A 301 -18.97 1.46 -7.11
C LEU A 301 -17.67 2.20 -6.80
N SER A 302 -16.60 2.00 -7.59
CA SER A 302 -15.27 2.59 -7.38
C SER A 302 -15.15 4.11 -7.65
N GLY A 303 -16.27 4.81 -7.84
CA GLY A 303 -16.29 6.26 -8.06
C GLY A 303 -16.15 7.04 -6.75
N ALA A 304 -14.98 7.65 -6.54
CA ALA A 304 -14.68 8.70 -5.55
C ALA A 304 -14.89 8.40 -4.04
N ASP A 305 -15.39 7.22 -3.68
CA ASP A 305 -15.58 6.84 -2.28
C ASP A 305 -14.46 5.92 -1.76
N SER A 306 -14.06 6.18 -0.52
CA SER A 306 -13.19 5.36 0.36
C SER A 306 -13.74 3.94 0.64
N LEU A 307 -14.64 3.41 -0.19
CA LEU A 307 -15.24 2.09 -0.07
C LEU A 307 -14.27 1.04 -0.61
N ALA A 308 -13.48 0.48 0.30
CA ALA A 308 -12.50 -0.56 0.03
C ALA A 308 -12.76 -1.73 0.98
N PHE A 309 -12.69 -2.97 0.48
CA PHE A 309 -12.51 -4.12 1.34
C PHE A 309 -11.06 -4.13 1.83
N GLY A 310 -10.86 -4.09 3.14
CA GLY A 310 -9.52 -4.08 3.75
C GLY A 310 -9.47 -4.93 5.02
N PRO A 311 -8.28 -5.03 5.64
CA PRO A 311 -8.11 -5.76 6.89
C PRO A 311 -9.03 -5.25 7.99
N GLY A 312 -9.55 -6.18 8.81
CA GLY A 312 -10.35 -5.84 9.99
C GLY A 312 -10.10 -6.81 11.15
N PHE A 313 -10.62 -6.47 12.32
CA PHE A 313 -10.51 -7.36 13.48
C PHE A 313 -11.16 -8.74 13.23
N ASP A 314 -10.41 -9.81 13.49
CA ASP A 314 -10.88 -11.20 13.40
C ASP A 314 -10.54 -12.06 14.64
N GLY A 315 -9.81 -11.50 15.61
CA GLY A 315 -9.41 -12.19 16.84
C GLY A 315 -8.26 -13.18 16.67
N GLU A 316 -7.72 -13.38 15.46
CA GLU A 316 -6.68 -14.36 15.18
C GLU A 316 -5.45 -13.74 14.52
N ILE A 317 -5.59 -13.19 13.32
CA ILE A 317 -4.49 -12.50 12.64
C ILE A 317 -4.38 -11.06 13.17
N ILE A 318 -5.53 -10.41 13.39
CA ILE A 318 -5.68 -9.12 14.06
C ILE A 318 -6.41 -9.38 15.37
N ALA A 319 -5.62 -9.63 16.43
CA ALA A 319 -6.13 -10.02 17.75
C ALA A 319 -6.41 -8.82 18.69
N GLY A 320 -6.29 -7.58 18.20
CA GLY A 320 -6.53 -6.36 18.97
C GLY A 320 -6.85 -5.19 18.07
N SER A 321 -7.20 -4.04 18.66
CA SER A 321 -7.56 -2.86 17.89
C SER A 321 -6.32 -2.17 17.32
N LEU A 322 -6.23 -2.07 15.99
CA LEU A 322 -5.13 -1.36 15.33
C LEU A 322 -5.19 0.16 15.55
N LYS A 323 -6.35 0.69 15.97
CA LYS A 323 -6.54 2.08 16.43
C LYS A 323 -6.14 2.31 17.90
N ARG A 324 -5.91 1.23 18.66
CA ARG A 324 -5.29 1.25 20.00
C ARG A 324 -3.98 0.45 19.97
N PRO A 325 -2.92 0.98 19.35
CA PRO A 325 -1.63 0.29 19.30
C PRO A 325 -1.12 -0.12 20.68
N SER A 326 -1.47 0.64 21.72
CA SER A 326 -1.19 0.36 23.13
C SER A 326 -1.86 -0.91 23.68
N GLU A 327 -2.67 -1.64 22.92
CA GLU A 327 -3.23 -2.95 23.30
C GLU A 327 -2.52 -4.12 22.60
N LEU A 328 -1.68 -3.83 21.60
CA LEU A 328 -1.02 -4.85 20.78
C LEU A 328 0.22 -5.43 21.48
N GLN A 329 0.56 -6.66 21.11
CA GLN A 329 1.80 -7.34 21.50
C GLN A 329 2.66 -7.57 20.28
N TYR A 330 3.87 -7.02 20.25
CA TYR A 330 4.76 -7.10 19.09
C TYR A 330 5.78 -8.23 19.23
N ASN A 331 5.81 -9.14 18.24
CA ASN A 331 6.65 -10.32 18.16
C ASN A 331 7.74 -10.13 17.09
N VAL A 332 8.59 -9.11 17.23
CA VAL A 332 9.66 -8.77 16.27
C VAL A 332 10.89 -8.24 16.98
N GLU A 333 12.09 -8.65 16.55
CA GLU A 333 13.36 -8.21 17.15
C GLU A 333 13.83 -6.87 16.58
N ASP A 334 13.72 -6.68 15.27
CA ASP A 334 14.24 -5.49 14.57
C ASP A 334 13.25 -4.98 13.54
N ILE A 335 13.10 -3.66 13.47
CA ILE A 335 12.22 -2.98 12.51
C ILE A 335 13.02 -1.90 11.79
N MET A 336 12.95 -1.88 10.46
CA MET A 336 13.36 -0.76 9.62
C MET A 336 12.12 -0.19 8.92
N LEU A 337 11.85 1.10 9.09
CA LEU A 337 10.66 1.70 8.49
C LEU A 337 10.83 3.18 8.17
N GLY A 338 10.02 3.68 7.24
CA GLY A 338 10.12 5.06 6.78
C GLY A 338 9.08 5.41 5.74
N SER A 339 9.19 6.63 5.25
CA SER A 339 8.31 7.23 4.24
C SER A 339 9.16 7.89 3.15
N THR A 340 8.54 8.16 2.02
CA THR A 340 9.11 9.06 1.02
C THR A 340 8.75 10.51 1.37
N ALA A 341 9.50 11.47 0.82
CA ALA A 341 9.27 12.89 1.09
C ALA A 341 7.85 13.36 0.70
N ALA A 342 7.22 12.71 -0.28
CA ALA A 342 5.91 13.08 -0.80
C ALA A 342 4.94 11.90 -1.05
N ASP A 343 4.90 10.87 -0.18
CA ASP A 343 3.96 9.73 -0.32
C ASP A 343 2.49 10.16 -0.57
N GLY A 344 2.06 11.25 0.04
CA GLY A 344 0.70 11.77 -0.09
C GLY A 344 0.35 12.30 -1.48
N GLU A 345 1.32 12.53 -2.36
CA GLU A 345 1.05 13.09 -3.70
C GLU A 345 0.13 12.20 -4.53
N LEU A 346 0.28 10.86 -4.44
CA LEU A 346 -0.58 9.93 -5.17
C LEU A 346 -2.04 10.02 -4.71
N ILE A 347 -2.25 10.12 -3.40
CA ILE A 347 -3.58 10.28 -2.80
C ILE A 347 -4.16 11.65 -3.18
N VAL A 348 -3.36 12.71 -3.12
CA VAL A 348 -3.75 14.05 -3.58
C VAL A 348 -4.19 14.01 -5.05
N LYS A 349 -3.43 13.37 -5.94
CA LYS A 349 -3.81 13.24 -7.35
C LYS A 349 -5.05 12.38 -7.53
N GLN A 350 -5.22 11.29 -6.78
CA GLN A 350 -6.43 10.47 -6.83
C GLN A 350 -7.69 11.24 -6.39
N VAL A 351 -7.58 12.05 -5.33
CA VAL A 351 -8.73 12.72 -4.70
C VAL A 351 -8.97 14.12 -5.26
N MET A 352 -7.95 14.79 -5.79
CA MET A 352 -8.05 16.16 -6.30
C MET A 352 -7.86 16.23 -7.82
N GLY A 353 -7.18 15.27 -8.43
CA GLY A 353 -7.20 15.03 -9.88
C GLY A 353 -8.47 14.28 -10.31
N LEU A 354 -9.56 14.48 -9.55
CA LEU A 354 -10.91 14.13 -9.97
C LEU A 354 -11.20 14.78 -11.33
N ASP A 355 -12.20 14.23 -12.02
CA ASP A 355 -12.84 14.77 -13.23
C ASP A 355 -12.66 16.28 -13.38
N ALA A 356 -12.37 16.78 -14.59
CA ALA A 356 -12.08 18.19 -14.85
C ALA A 356 -13.08 19.16 -14.17
N SER A 357 -14.33 18.71 -13.99
CA SER A 357 -15.39 19.37 -13.24
C SER A 357 -15.06 19.72 -11.78
N ILE A 358 -14.32 18.87 -11.05
CA ILE A 358 -13.95 19.08 -9.65
C ILE A 358 -12.66 19.90 -9.52
N GLU A 359 -11.70 19.71 -10.42
CA GLU A 359 -10.54 20.62 -10.51
C GLU A 359 -11.00 22.05 -10.84
N ASP A 360 -11.92 22.20 -11.81
CA ASP A 360 -12.53 23.48 -12.15
C ASP A 360 -13.31 24.05 -10.95
N LEU A 361 -14.07 23.22 -10.22
CA LEU A 361 -14.74 23.66 -9.00
C LEU A 361 -13.74 24.15 -7.95
N ALA A 362 -12.63 23.44 -7.75
CA ALA A 362 -11.59 23.80 -6.79
C ALA A 362 -10.89 25.11 -7.16
N ARG A 363 -10.54 25.27 -8.44
CA ARG A 363 -9.94 26.50 -8.98
C ARG A 363 -10.88 27.70 -8.85
N ASN A 364 -12.18 27.49 -9.02
CA ASN A 364 -13.17 28.57 -8.99
C ASN A 364 -13.75 28.88 -7.59
N SER A 365 -13.66 27.94 -6.64
CA SER A 365 -14.24 28.11 -5.28
C SER A 365 -13.24 28.62 -4.24
N GLY A 366 -11.94 28.62 -4.56
CA GLY A 366 -10.86 28.93 -3.63
C GLY A 366 -10.10 27.68 -3.21
N ALA A 367 -8.76 27.80 -3.23
CA ALA A 367 -7.83 26.69 -3.05
C ALA A 367 -7.94 25.98 -1.70
N ASP A 368 -8.37 26.70 -0.66
CA ASP A 368 -8.56 26.19 0.69
C ASP A 368 -9.83 25.32 0.82
N ILE A 369 -10.89 25.60 0.06
CA ILE A 369 -12.15 24.83 0.13
C ILE A 369 -11.90 23.39 -0.29
N ALA A 370 -11.23 23.17 -1.42
CA ALA A 370 -11.05 21.83 -1.97
C ALA A 370 -10.23 20.93 -1.02
N LEU A 371 -9.12 21.43 -0.47
CA LEU A 371 -8.30 20.66 0.46
C LEU A 371 -9.03 20.37 1.78
N ARG A 372 -9.81 21.32 2.30
CA ARG A 372 -10.61 21.12 3.52
C ARG A 372 -11.77 20.13 3.30
N LEU A 373 -12.42 20.18 2.14
CA LEU A 373 -13.45 19.20 1.76
C LEU A 373 -12.86 17.80 1.60
N ALA A 374 -11.68 17.69 0.96
CA ALA A 374 -10.96 16.42 0.87
C ALA A 374 -10.60 15.87 2.26
N LEU A 375 -10.12 16.73 3.17
CA LEU A 375 -9.83 16.32 4.55
C LEU A 375 -11.06 15.80 5.29
N ARG A 376 -12.19 16.45 5.09
CA ARG A 376 -13.47 16.01 5.65
C ARG A 376 -13.93 14.68 5.06
N HIS A 377 -13.89 14.55 3.73
CA HIS A 377 -14.39 13.37 3.02
C HIS A 377 -13.55 12.13 3.33
N LEU A 378 -12.22 12.26 3.27
CA LEU A 378 -11.30 11.14 3.44
C LEU A 378 -11.11 10.73 4.90
N PHE A 379 -11.02 11.71 5.81
CA PHE A 379 -10.59 11.46 7.19
C PHE A 379 -11.67 11.79 8.23
N GLY A 380 -12.87 12.20 7.80
CA GLY A 380 -13.95 12.57 8.71
C GLY A 380 -13.67 13.82 9.54
N ILE A 381 -12.69 14.64 9.14
CA ILE A 381 -12.28 15.84 9.87
C ILE A 381 -13.36 16.92 9.73
N ASN A 382 -13.84 17.47 10.84
CA ASN A 382 -14.84 18.53 10.77
C ASN A 382 -14.24 19.82 10.18
N ASN A 383 -15.10 20.70 9.65
CA ASN A 383 -14.63 21.91 8.95
C ASN A 383 -13.75 22.84 9.80
N LYS A 384 -14.02 22.94 11.11
CA LYS A 384 -13.27 23.82 12.01
C LYS A 384 -11.83 23.32 12.18
N ASP A 385 -11.68 22.02 12.43
CA ASP A 385 -10.37 21.42 12.63
C ASP A 385 -9.62 21.33 11.30
N ALA A 386 -10.31 21.03 10.19
CA ALA A 386 -9.73 21.04 8.85
C ALA A 386 -9.16 22.43 8.50
N TYR A 387 -9.83 23.51 8.89
CA TYR A 387 -9.31 24.88 8.76
C TYR A 387 -8.05 25.11 9.60
N SER A 388 -8.07 24.69 10.87
CA SER A 388 -6.90 24.83 11.75
C SER A 388 -5.70 24.05 11.22
N ILE A 389 -5.93 22.82 10.76
CA ILE A 389 -4.90 21.95 10.19
C ILE A 389 -4.35 22.56 8.90
N TYR A 390 -5.22 23.02 8.00
CA TYR A 390 -4.82 23.66 6.74
C TYR A 390 -3.79 24.77 6.97
N HIS A 391 -4.04 25.66 7.94
CA HIS A 391 -3.14 26.78 8.27
C HIS A 391 -1.82 26.38 8.97
N GLN A 392 -1.63 25.10 9.32
CA GLN A 392 -0.34 24.57 9.79
C GLN A 392 0.58 24.14 8.63
N TYR A 393 0.05 24.06 7.41
CA TYR A 393 0.78 23.64 6.21
C TYR A 393 0.83 24.73 5.13
N VAL A 394 -0.15 25.63 5.13
CA VAL A 394 -0.29 26.67 4.11
C VAL A 394 -0.29 28.03 4.80
N THR A 395 0.69 28.85 4.45
CA THR A 395 0.79 30.24 4.91
C THR A 395 -0.23 31.13 4.22
N ASP A 396 -0.52 32.29 4.80
CA ASP A 396 -1.44 33.27 4.20
C ASP A 396 -0.94 33.73 2.81
N ASP A 397 0.37 33.89 2.62
CA ASP A 397 0.96 34.26 1.33
C ASP A 397 0.75 33.16 0.27
N GLU A 398 0.96 31.90 0.63
CA GLU A 398 0.72 30.75 -0.26
C GLU A 398 -0.76 30.58 -0.58
N HIS A 399 -1.64 30.80 0.40
CA HIS A 399 -3.08 30.82 0.19
C HIS A 399 -3.49 31.92 -0.80
N ASN A 400 -2.98 33.14 -0.61
CA ASN A 400 -3.27 34.29 -1.46
C ASN A 400 -2.68 34.15 -2.87
N ALA A 401 -1.62 33.34 -3.04
CA ALA A 401 -1.03 33.01 -4.34
C ALA A 401 -1.91 32.07 -5.19
N GLY A 402 -2.97 31.49 -4.63
CA GLY A 402 -3.99 30.74 -5.36
C GLY A 402 -3.80 29.22 -5.39
N TYR A 403 -4.59 28.55 -6.24
CA TYR A 403 -4.72 27.09 -6.26
C TYR A 403 -3.38 26.35 -6.37
N ASP A 404 -2.54 26.72 -7.34
CA ASP A 404 -1.32 25.97 -7.61
C ASP A 404 -0.31 26.05 -6.43
N ALA A 405 -0.23 27.21 -5.76
CA ALA A 405 0.65 27.39 -4.59
C ALA A 405 0.20 26.55 -3.39
N VAL A 406 -1.11 26.48 -3.14
CA VAL A 406 -1.69 25.61 -2.11
C VAL A 406 -1.52 24.14 -2.47
N PHE A 407 -1.71 23.79 -3.74
CA PHE A 407 -1.63 22.41 -4.21
C PHE A 407 -0.22 21.84 -4.08
N GLN A 408 0.82 22.67 -4.21
CA GLN A 408 2.21 22.26 -3.93
C GLN A 408 2.46 21.87 -2.46
N LYS A 409 1.60 22.31 -1.52
CA LYS A 409 1.70 21.97 -0.09
C LYS A 409 0.89 20.74 0.29
N ALA A 410 -0.14 20.41 -0.49
CA ALA A 410 -1.04 19.29 -0.23
C ALA A 410 -0.33 17.93 -0.08
N PRO A 411 0.69 17.58 -0.90
CA PRO A 411 1.41 16.31 -0.74
C PRO A 411 1.98 16.11 0.66
N ARG A 412 2.63 17.12 1.26
CA ARG A 412 3.19 17.00 2.61
C ARG A 412 2.12 16.82 3.67
N LEU A 413 1.03 17.57 3.57
CA LEU A 413 -0.11 17.44 4.48
C LEU A 413 -0.69 16.03 4.43
N VAL A 414 -0.90 15.49 3.22
CA VAL A 414 -1.44 14.14 3.04
C VAL A 414 -0.42 13.06 3.42
N THR A 415 0.88 13.27 3.19
CA THR A 415 1.93 12.37 3.68
C THR A 415 1.87 12.25 5.20
N ASP A 416 1.70 13.35 5.93
CA ASP A 416 1.66 13.33 7.40
C ASP A 416 0.50 12.49 7.93
N VAL A 417 -0.73 12.73 7.45
CA VAL A 417 -1.92 12.04 7.94
C VAL A 417 -2.00 10.58 7.46
N SER A 418 -1.54 10.27 6.24
CA SER A 418 -1.67 8.92 5.67
C SER A 418 -0.48 8.01 5.97
N PHE A 419 0.74 8.54 6.14
CA PHE A 419 1.95 7.72 6.23
C PHE A 419 2.83 8.09 7.42
N ASP A 420 3.39 9.30 7.46
CA ASP A 420 4.46 9.63 8.41
C ASP A 420 4.01 9.63 9.88
N CYS A 421 2.86 10.26 10.21
CA CYS A 421 2.35 10.23 11.57
C CYS A 421 1.83 8.84 12.00
N PRO A 422 1.10 8.08 11.16
CA PRO A 422 0.80 6.68 11.45
C PRO A 422 2.05 5.82 11.74
N ILE A 423 3.13 5.99 10.97
CA ILE A 423 4.40 5.30 11.20
C ILE A 423 4.98 5.68 12.57
N LYS A 424 4.97 6.97 12.93
CA LYS A 424 5.39 7.45 14.26
C LYS A 424 4.56 6.82 15.39
N PHE A 425 3.23 6.81 15.27
CA PHE A 425 2.36 6.19 16.27
C PHE A 425 2.67 4.70 16.45
N TYR A 426 2.91 3.99 15.36
CA TYR A 426 3.31 2.59 15.40
C TYR A 426 4.67 2.41 16.11
N MET A 427 5.70 3.19 15.76
CA MET A 427 7.02 3.09 16.40
C MET A 427 6.95 3.36 17.91
N ASN A 428 6.27 4.44 18.32
CA ASN A 428 6.14 4.79 19.73
C ASN A 428 5.40 3.70 20.51
N SER A 429 4.38 3.08 19.89
CA SER A 429 3.70 1.93 20.48
C SER A 429 4.62 0.72 20.66
N VAL A 430 5.43 0.40 19.65
CA VAL A 430 6.42 -0.68 19.73
C VAL A 430 7.44 -0.38 20.83
N GLU A 431 7.98 0.84 20.88
CA GLU A 431 8.93 1.26 21.93
C GLU A 431 8.30 1.16 23.31
N LYS A 432 7.06 1.65 23.50
CA LYS A 432 6.35 1.59 24.79
C LYS A 432 6.08 0.15 25.24
N LYS A 433 5.80 -0.78 24.31
CA LYS A 433 5.46 -2.17 24.63
C LYS A 433 6.66 -3.09 24.77
N ASN A 434 7.62 -2.98 23.88
CA ASN A 434 8.78 -3.85 23.84
C ASN A 434 10.00 -3.22 24.52
N GLY A 435 10.00 -1.91 24.78
CA GLY A 435 11.15 -1.19 25.28
C GLY A 435 12.35 -1.39 24.35
N LYS A 436 13.52 -1.59 24.95
CA LYS A 436 14.77 -1.87 24.23
C LYS A 436 14.87 -3.30 23.65
N LYS A 437 13.81 -4.12 23.75
CA LYS A 437 13.81 -5.48 23.17
C LYS A 437 13.69 -5.45 21.64
N THR A 438 13.08 -4.42 21.09
CA THR A 438 12.96 -4.23 19.64
C THR A 438 13.80 -3.04 19.21
N ARG A 439 14.70 -3.23 18.24
CA ARG A 439 15.47 -2.12 17.65
C ARG A 439 14.68 -1.52 16.50
N ILE A 440 14.59 -0.18 16.47
CA ILE A 440 13.84 0.55 15.46
C ILE A 440 14.81 1.45 14.68
N TYR A 441 14.80 1.35 13.36
CA TYR A 441 15.59 2.18 12.44
C TYR A 441 14.65 2.96 11.53
N ARG A 442 14.83 4.28 11.48
CA ARG A 442 13.97 5.15 10.68
C ARG A 442 14.69 5.76 9.49
N TYR A 443 14.04 5.74 8.32
CA TYR A 443 14.49 6.44 7.12
C TYR A 443 13.46 7.45 6.61
N ALA A 444 13.93 8.39 5.78
CA ALA A 444 13.11 9.19 4.89
C ALA A 444 13.79 9.24 3.51
N LEU A 445 13.10 8.83 2.45
CA LEU A 445 13.63 8.95 1.09
C LEU A 445 13.31 10.34 0.54
N ASP A 446 14.33 11.17 0.34
CA ASP A 446 14.18 12.54 -0.14
C ASP A 446 14.07 12.57 -1.68
N GLY A 447 14.76 11.66 -2.38
CA GLY A 447 14.80 11.58 -3.83
C GLY A 447 15.79 10.50 -4.33
N PRO A 448 15.92 10.30 -5.65
CA PRO A 448 15.17 10.95 -6.72
C PRO A 448 13.75 10.39 -6.88
N ARG A 449 12.91 11.13 -7.61
CA ARG A 449 11.58 10.64 -8.00
C ARG A 449 11.68 9.53 -9.03
N ALA A 450 11.05 8.39 -8.75
CA ALA A 450 10.85 7.34 -9.72
C ALA A 450 9.55 7.60 -10.48
N LYS A 451 9.63 7.73 -11.80
CA LYS A 451 8.45 7.85 -12.66
C LYS A 451 7.93 6.46 -13.03
N ALA A 452 8.09 5.46 -12.15
CA ALA A 452 8.02 4.04 -12.49
C ALA A 452 6.68 3.67 -13.16
N PHE A 453 5.57 4.21 -12.67
CA PHE A 453 4.22 3.92 -13.19
C PHE A 453 3.74 4.88 -14.27
N SER A 454 4.25 6.11 -14.29
CA SER A 454 3.79 7.13 -15.24
C SER A 454 4.73 8.32 -15.38
N ASN A 455 4.89 8.76 -16.63
CA ASN A 455 5.60 9.97 -16.99
C ASN A 455 4.86 11.27 -16.62
N SER A 456 3.55 11.21 -16.34
CA SER A 456 2.78 12.40 -15.96
C SER A 456 3.09 12.89 -14.55
N MET A 457 3.83 12.11 -13.75
CA MET A 457 4.18 12.51 -12.38
C MET A 457 5.15 13.70 -12.30
N GLY A 458 5.80 14.09 -13.41
CA GLY A 458 6.69 15.26 -13.46
C GLY A 458 7.92 15.13 -12.57
N ASP A 459 8.69 16.21 -12.40
CA ASP A 459 9.85 16.25 -11.50
C ASP A 459 9.44 16.63 -10.07
N GLY A 460 10.25 16.25 -9.08
CA GLY A 460 9.96 16.57 -7.68
C GLY A 460 10.72 15.66 -6.70
N PRO A 461 10.40 15.74 -5.40
CA PRO A 461 10.93 14.81 -4.40
C PRO A 461 10.41 13.39 -4.65
N ALA A 462 11.03 12.40 -3.98
CA ALA A 462 10.53 11.03 -4.00
C ALA A 462 9.07 10.97 -3.56
N THR A 463 8.27 10.24 -4.33
CA THR A 463 6.84 10.00 -4.10
C THR A 463 6.59 8.54 -3.74
N HIS A 464 5.32 8.21 -3.47
CA HIS A 464 4.92 6.88 -3.06
C HIS A 464 5.43 5.82 -4.02
N THR A 465 6.03 4.75 -3.48
CA THR A 465 6.66 3.60 -4.17
C THR A 465 8.09 3.81 -4.71
N ASP A 466 8.64 5.03 -4.66
CA ASP A 466 9.99 5.30 -5.17
C ASP A 466 11.07 4.61 -4.33
N ASP A 467 10.78 4.34 -3.06
CA ASP A 467 11.60 3.53 -2.15
C ASP A 467 11.84 2.11 -2.69
N VAL A 468 10.84 1.49 -3.32
CA VAL A 468 10.97 0.15 -3.92
C VAL A 468 12.13 0.09 -4.93
N MET A 469 12.34 1.17 -5.68
CA MET A 469 13.39 1.21 -6.71
C MET A 469 14.78 0.93 -6.13
N PHE A 470 15.05 1.41 -4.93
CA PHE A 470 16.35 1.28 -4.27
C PHE A 470 16.36 0.07 -3.31
N PHE A 471 15.30 -0.13 -2.53
CA PHE A 471 15.23 -1.20 -1.53
C PHE A 471 15.15 -2.60 -2.12
N LEU A 472 14.62 -2.77 -3.34
CA LEU A 472 14.63 -4.03 -4.08
C LEU A 472 15.67 -4.07 -5.21
N GLY A 473 16.60 -3.11 -5.26
CA GLY A 473 17.69 -3.11 -6.25
C GLY A 473 17.26 -2.90 -7.70
N ILE A 474 16.02 -2.47 -7.95
CA ILE A 474 15.51 -2.21 -9.31
C ILE A 474 16.34 -1.14 -10.02
N ALA A 475 16.78 -0.12 -9.29
CA ALA A 475 17.65 0.95 -9.79
C ALA A 475 18.99 0.45 -10.35
N LEU A 476 19.42 -0.77 -10.00
CA LEU A 476 20.65 -1.37 -10.56
C LEU A 476 20.45 -1.91 -11.98
N ASN A 477 19.21 -2.26 -12.36
CA ASN A 477 18.91 -2.77 -13.69
C ASN A 477 19.12 -1.70 -14.76
N LYS A 478 19.70 -2.11 -15.89
CA LYS A 478 19.76 -1.28 -17.10
C LYS A 478 18.62 -1.60 -18.07
N ALA A 479 18.13 -2.82 -18.05
CA ALA A 479 16.99 -3.27 -18.84
C ALA A 479 16.21 -4.34 -18.07
N MET A 480 14.91 -4.39 -18.30
CA MET A 480 13.99 -5.35 -17.67
C MET A 480 13.65 -6.53 -18.59
N GLU A 481 14.68 -7.10 -19.22
CA GLU A 481 14.55 -8.26 -20.11
C GLU A 481 14.92 -9.54 -19.36
N ARG A 482 13.95 -10.45 -19.24
CA ARG A 482 14.11 -11.73 -18.52
C ARG A 482 13.38 -12.85 -19.26
N PRO A 483 13.78 -14.13 -19.08
CA PRO A 483 13.13 -15.28 -19.71
C PRO A 483 11.63 -15.40 -19.40
N TRP A 484 11.19 -14.99 -18.21
CA TRP A 484 9.78 -15.02 -17.78
C TRP A 484 8.98 -13.77 -18.17
N ASN A 485 9.62 -12.78 -18.82
CA ASN A 485 8.99 -11.55 -19.30
C ASN A 485 8.14 -10.82 -18.22
N PRO A 486 8.76 -10.19 -17.20
CA PRO A 486 8.02 -9.50 -16.15
C PRO A 486 7.06 -8.44 -16.73
N THR A 487 5.98 -8.15 -15.99
CA THR A 487 5.03 -7.12 -16.39
C THR A 487 5.65 -5.75 -16.13
N ASN A 488 6.13 -5.09 -17.19
CA ASN A 488 6.82 -3.80 -17.07
C ASN A 488 5.81 -2.64 -17.16
N PRO A 489 5.70 -1.78 -16.14
CA PRO A 489 4.98 -0.52 -16.25
C PRO A 489 5.56 0.37 -17.36
N GLU A 490 4.71 1.19 -17.98
CA GLU A 490 5.04 1.98 -19.17
C GLU A 490 6.31 2.83 -19.01
N ALA A 491 6.45 3.49 -17.86
CA ALA A 491 7.52 4.44 -17.60
C ALA A 491 8.71 3.85 -16.81
N LEU A 492 8.70 2.54 -16.55
CA LEU A 492 9.77 1.88 -15.78
C LEU A 492 11.11 1.98 -16.52
N GLN A 493 11.17 1.59 -17.80
CA GLN A 493 12.44 1.61 -18.55
C GLN A 493 13.01 3.02 -18.68
N GLN A 494 12.17 4.03 -18.93
CA GLN A 494 12.60 5.42 -18.97
C GLN A 494 13.15 5.91 -17.63
N THR A 495 12.57 5.46 -16.51
CA THR A 495 13.12 5.74 -15.18
C THR A 495 14.49 5.11 -15.00
N LEU A 496 14.67 3.85 -15.43
CA LEU A 496 15.96 3.16 -15.37
C LEU A 496 17.03 3.83 -16.23
N ASP A 497 16.67 4.30 -17.43
CA ASP A 497 17.56 5.03 -18.34
C ASP A 497 17.99 6.38 -17.73
N GLY A 498 17.13 6.98 -16.90
CA GLY A 498 17.41 8.22 -16.17
C GLY A 498 18.34 8.07 -14.97
N TYR A 499 18.54 6.86 -14.44
CA TYR A 499 19.43 6.65 -13.29
C TYR A 499 20.91 6.68 -13.68
N THR A 500 21.62 7.58 -13.01
CA THR A 500 23.06 7.82 -13.12
C THR A 500 23.87 6.77 -12.35
N ASP A 501 25.20 6.79 -12.53
CA ASP A 501 26.11 5.95 -11.75
C ASP A 501 26.06 6.28 -10.24
N VAL A 502 25.77 7.53 -9.87
CA VAL A 502 25.61 7.95 -8.47
C VAL A 502 24.38 7.29 -7.85
N ASP A 503 23.26 7.25 -8.60
CA ASP A 503 22.03 6.59 -8.16
C ASP A 503 22.24 5.08 -7.96
N ARG A 504 22.94 4.45 -8.90
CA ARG A 504 23.27 3.01 -8.85
C ARG A 504 24.24 2.68 -7.73
N GLN A 505 25.24 3.53 -7.50
CA GLN A 505 26.16 3.36 -6.38
C GLN A 505 25.43 3.51 -5.04
N PHE A 506 24.53 4.48 -4.93
CA PHE A 506 23.67 4.62 -3.75
C PHE A 506 22.79 3.38 -3.53
N ALA A 507 22.17 2.84 -4.58
CA ALA A 507 21.39 1.61 -4.49
C ALA A 507 22.21 0.43 -3.92
N LYS A 508 23.45 0.24 -4.39
CA LYS A 508 24.35 -0.81 -3.85
C LYS A 508 24.68 -0.58 -2.38
N GLN A 509 24.99 0.65 -2.01
CA GLN A 509 25.30 1.01 -0.62
C GLN A 509 24.09 0.76 0.29
N LEU A 510 22.89 1.07 -0.17
CA LEU A 510 21.66 0.79 0.58
C LEU A 510 21.41 -0.72 0.71
N LEU A 511 21.61 -1.51 -0.35
CA LEU A 511 21.46 -2.96 -0.31
C LEU A 511 22.47 -3.62 0.63
N ALA A 512 23.70 -3.10 0.75
CA ALA A 512 24.65 -3.52 1.77
C ALA A 512 24.12 -3.27 3.19
N SER A 513 23.56 -2.07 3.46
CA SER A 513 22.91 -1.79 4.74
C SER A 513 21.71 -2.71 5.00
N ILE A 514 20.90 -3.01 3.97
CA ILE A 514 19.75 -3.93 4.08
C ILE A 514 20.22 -5.35 4.39
N ARG A 515 21.31 -5.82 3.76
CA ARG A 515 21.93 -7.10 4.10
C ARG A 515 22.36 -7.14 5.56
N ASP A 516 23.05 -6.13 6.05
CA ASP A 516 23.50 -6.04 7.46
C ASP A 516 22.29 -6.08 8.42
N PHE A 517 21.19 -5.41 8.05
CA PHE A 517 19.92 -5.52 8.78
C PHE A 517 19.36 -6.94 8.74
N MET A 518 19.30 -7.58 7.57
CA MET A 518 18.77 -8.94 7.40
C MET A 518 19.61 -10.02 8.07
N VAL A 519 20.91 -9.81 8.28
CA VAL A 519 21.81 -10.77 8.94
C VAL A 519 21.90 -10.48 10.44
N GLU A 520 22.25 -9.26 10.82
CA GLU A 520 22.62 -8.89 12.19
C GLU A 520 21.58 -8.01 12.90
N GLY A 521 20.67 -7.39 12.13
CA GLY A 521 19.76 -6.37 12.63
C GLY A 521 20.48 -5.09 13.05
N LYS A 522 21.68 -4.84 12.50
CA LYS A 522 22.54 -3.68 12.79
C LYS A 522 23.03 -3.06 11.48
N PRO A 523 22.15 -2.39 10.72
CA PRO A 523 22.54 -1.75 9.48
C PRO A 523 23.56 -0.64 9.74
N SER A 524 24.44 -0.43 8.77
CA SER A 524 25.25 0.78 8.63
C SER A 524 24.49 1.86 7.87
N VAL A 525 24.84 3.13 8.03
CA VAL A 525 24.32 4.21 7.18
C VAL A 525 24.88 4.02 5.76
N PRO A 526 24.06 4.03 4.69
CA PRO A 526 24.52 3.76 3.34
C PRO A 526 25.72 4.63 2.93
N GLY A 527 26.80 3.96 2.50
CA GLY A 527 28.03 4.62 2.06
C GLY A 527 28.91 5.17 3.19
N GLN A 528 28.59 4.88 4.45
CA GLN A 528 29.32 5.36 5.62
C GLN A 528 29.71 4.18 6.54
N SER A 529 30.79 4.32 7.30
CA SER A 529 31.20 3.33 8.31
C SER A 529 30.42 3.44 9.63
N THR A 530 29.57 4.45 9.76
CA THR A 530 28.77 4.72 10.95
C THR A 530 27.56 3.78 11.00
N ALA A 531 27.23 3.32 12.20
CA ALA A 531 26.02 2.52 12.42
C ALA A 531 24.77 3.36 12.15
N TRP A 532 23.71 2.73 11.63
CA TRP A 532 22.41 3.37 11.53
C TRP A 532 21.90 3.69 12.95
N PRO A 533 21.58 4.95 13.25
CA PRO A 533 21.16 5.34 14.59
C PRO A 533 19.81 4.71 14.95
N LEU A 534 19.71 4.21 16.19
CA LEU A 534 18.43 3.72 16.72
C LEU A 534 17.47 4.90 16.93
N TYR A 535 16.23 4.69 16.50
CA TYR A 535 15.13 5.56 16.83
C TYR A 535 14.66 5.31 18.28
N SER A 536 14.32 6.40 18.97
CA SER A 536 13.51 6.42 20.19
C SER A 536 12.75 7.74 20.24
N GLU A 537 11.64 7.82 20.96
CA GLU A 537 10.90 9.08 21.13
C GLU A 537 11.77 10.19 21.75
N ALA A 538 12.68 9.82 22.66
CA ALA A 538 13.63 10.76 23.28
C ALA A 538 14.81 11.16 22.35
N ASN A 539 15.11 10.35 21.33
CA ASN A 539 16.14 10.63 20.34
C ASN A 539 15.63 10.23 18.93
N PRO A 540 14.71 11.01 18.35
CA PRO A 540 13.97 10.70 17.12
C PRO A 540 14.84 10.91 15.85
N THR A 541 15.95 10.17 15.77
CA THR A 541 16.88 10.27 14.64
C THR A 541 16.30 9.61 13.38
N VAL A 542 16.39 10.31 12.25
CA VAL A 542 15.98 9.86 10.92
C VAL A 542 17.17 9.90 9.99
N VAL A 543 17.39 8.83 9.22
CA VAL A 543 18.37 8.85 8.13
C VAL A 543 17.67 9.25 6.84
N HIS A 544 18.00 10.44 6.36
CA HIS A 544 17.57 10.93 5.06
C HIS A 544 18.40 10.27 3.97
N LEU A 545 17.70 9.66 3.02
CA LEU A 545 18.24 8.90 1.91
C LEU A 545 18.08 9.71 0.62
N ALA A 546 19.21 10.03 0.00
CA ALA A 546 19.29 10.56 -1.35
C ALA A 546 20.69 10.25 -1.92
N PRO A 547 20.80 9.92 -3.21
CA PRO A 547 22.08 9.73 -3.88
C PRO A 547 23.02 10.92 -3.66
N GLY A 548 24.23 10.64 -3.13
CA GLY A 548 25.23 11.67 -2.82
C GLY A 548 24.95 12.57 -1.60
N ALA A 549 23.82 12.39 -0.90
CA ALA A 549 23.40 13.29 0.18
C ALA A 549 22.80 12.56 1.41
N VAL A 550 23.28 11.36 1.72
CA VAL A 550 22.83 10.58 2.88
C VAL A 550 23.24 11.25 4.20
N ARG A 551 22.28 11.51 5.10
CA ARG A 551 22.53 12.19 6.37
C ARG A 551 21.62 11.70 7.49
N ALA A 552 22.16 11.53 8.68
CA ALA A 552 21.38 11.29 9.89
C ALA A 552 21.04 12.62 10.57
N VAL A 553 19.76 12.88 10.82
CA VAL A 553 19.29 14.10 11.48
C VAL A 553 18.40 13.73 12.64
N ASN A 554 18.66 14.35 13.79
CA ASN A 554 17.73 14.32 14.90
C ASN A 554 16.61 15.32 14.59
N THR A 555 15.40 14.82 14.36
CA THR A 555 14.25 15.65 14.03
C THR A 555 13.34 15.70 15.23
N ASP A 556 12.96 16.87 15.73
CA ASP A 556 11.93 16.95 16.76
C ASP A 556 10.71 16.10 16.36
N VAL A 557 10.10 15.43 17.33
CA VAL A 557 8.79 14.81 17.12
C VAL A 557 7.87 15.94 16.68
N THR A 558 7.59 16.01 15.38
CA THR A 558 6.87 17.14 14.81
C THR A 558 5.57 17.35 15.58
N ASP A 559 5.40 18.53 16.20
CA ASP A 559 4.17 18.93 16.90
C ASP A 559 2.91 18.64 16.04
N LYS A 560 3.10 18.65 14.72
CA LYS A 560 2.08 18.34 13.71
C LYS A 560 1.43 16.96 13.88
N CYS A 561 2.12 15.93 14.38
CA CYS A 561 1.47 14.62 14.57
C CYS A 561 0.45 14.61 15.70
N HIS A 562 0.55 15.51 16.68
CA HIS A 562 -0.50 15.70 17.68
C HIS A 562 -1.80 16.24 17.06
N LEU A 563 -1.72 16.98 15.95
CA LEU A 563 -2.91 17.45 15.21
C LEU A 563 -3.72 16.29 14.63
N TRP A 564 -3.03 15.21 14.23
CA TRP A 564 -3.64 14.08 13.53
C TRP A 564 -4.07 12.95 14.46
N ALA A 565 -3.48 12.86 15.65
CA ALA A 565 -3.77 11.79 16.61
C ALA A 565 -5.27 11.57 16.88
N PRO A 566 -6.14 12.60 17.04
CA PRO A 566 -7.56 12.41 17.31
C PRO A 566 -8.34 11.68 16.19
N TYR A 567 -7.83 11.68 14.96
CA TYR A 567 -8.49 11.06 13.81
C TYR A 567 -7.91 9.68 13.46
N LEU A 568 -6.67 9.43 13.87
CA LEU A 568 -5.92 8.22 13.52
C LEU A 568 -5.90 7.17 14.64
N LEU A 569 -6.10 7.59 15.88
CA LEU A 569 -6.10 6.74 17.07
C LEU A 569 -7.47 6.79 17.77
N SER A 570 -7.86 5.72 18.45
CA SER A 570 -8.98 5.74 19.38
C SER A 570 -8.49 5.72 20.83
N GLY A 571 -9.06 6.57 21.69
CA GLY A 571 -8.61 6.75 23.08
C GLY A 571 -7.90 8.10 23.30
N ASP A 572 -7.32 8.30 24.49
CA ASP A 572 -6.62 9.55 24.82
C ASP A 572 -5.27 9.57 24.09
N ALA A 573 -5.01 10.60 23.28
CA ALA A 573 -3.75 10.71 22.53
C ALA A 573 -2.51 10.76 23.45
N ASN A 574 -2.73 11.13 24.72
CA ASN A 574 -1.74 11.10 25.81
C ASN A 574 -1.25 9.67 26.13
N ASP A 575 -1.95 8.62 25.70
CA ASP A 575 -1.51 7.23 25.89
C ASP A 575 -0.43 6.81 24.88
N VAL A 576 -0.23 7.56 23.79
CA VAL A 576 0.75 7.25 22.73
C VAL A 576 1.90 8.27 22.67
N TYR A 577 1.68 9.47 23.20
CA TYR A 577 2.71 10.48 23.39
C TYR A 577 2.69 11.02 24.81
N ASP A 578 3.87 11.26 25.36
CA ASP A 578 4.02 12.11 26.54
C ASP A 578 3.77 13.57 26.11
N ALA A 579 2.51 13.98 26.03
CA ALA A 579 2.18 15.37 25.79
C ALA A 579 2.83 16.22 26.90
N PRO A 580 3.51 17.34 26.58
CA PRO A 580 3.94 18.27 27.60
C PRO A 580 2.71 18.75 28.36
N THR A 581 2.57 18.30 29.59
CA THR A 581 1.61 18.88 30.52
C THR A 581 2.03 20.33 30.72
N THR A 582 1.10 21.24 30.41
CA THR A 582 1.18 22.71 30.52
C THR A 582 1.71 23.49 29.31
N THR A 583 0.77 23.96 28.49
CA THR A 583 0.64 25.40 28.26
C THR A 583 -0.83 25.80 28.38
N THR A 584 -1.17 26.41 29.52
CA THR A 584 -2.32 27.31 29.61
C THR A 584 -2.09 28.42 28.59
N THR A 585 -2.64 28.28 27.38
CA THR A 585 -2.80 29.40 26.46
C THR A 585 -3.91 30.29 27.02
N THR A 586 -3.52 31.26 27.84
CA THR A 586 -4.31 32.45 28.17
C THR A 586 -4.46 33.40 26.98
N ALA A 587 -4.58 32.88 25.76
CA ALA A 587 -4.93 33.67 24.59
C ALA A 587 -6.45 33.67 24.47
N LYS A 588 -7.10 34.73 24.98
CA LYS A 588 -8.51 35.00 24.70
C LYS A 588 -8.71 35.01 23.17
N PRO A 589 -9.75 34.35 22.63
CA PRO A 589 -10.06 34.41 21.22
C PRO A 589 -10.29 35.86 20.79
N TYR A 590 -9.58 36.29 19.74
CA TYR A 590 -9.73 37.61 19.14
C TYR A 590 -11.06 37.65 18.36
N PHE A 591 -12.16 37.89 19.06
CA PHE A 591 -13.43 38.22 18.43
C PHE A 591 -13.29 39.62 17.79
N ARG A 592 -13.19 39.70 16.46
CA ARG A 592 -13.55 40.92 15.74
C ARG A 592 -15.05 41.15 15.96
N GLN A 593 -15.40 42.12 16.80
CA GLN A 593 -16.76 42.63 16.92
C GLN A 593 -17.24 43.07 15.53
N ALA A 594 -18.34 42.47 15.08
CA ALA A 594 -19.07 42.95 13.92
C ALA A 594 -19.54 44.40 14.20
N LYS A 595 -19.15 45.34 13.32
CA LYS A 595 -19.67 46.71 13.33
C LYS A 595 -21.18 46.66 13.10
N ILE A 596 -21.94 47.03 14.12
CA ILE A 596 -23.37 47.32 14.04
C ILE A 596 -23.53 48.57 13.17
N LEU A 597 -24.15 48.42 12.00
CA LEU A 597 -24.66 49.54 11.20
C LEU A 597 -25.94 50.05 11.88
N GLU A 598 -25.82 51.11 12.67
CA GLU A 598 -26.97 51.90 13.12
C GLU A 598 -27.63 52.58 11.92
N LYS A 599 -28.88 52.23 11.64
CA LYS A 599 -29.76 53.01 10.74
C LYS A 599 -30.86 53.65 11.59
N ASN A 600 -30.72 54.96 11.82
CA ASN A 600 -31.71 55.79 12.49
C ASN A 600 -33.04 55.86 11.71
N GLY A 601 -34.10 55.34 12.33
CA GLY A 601 -35.41 55.96 12.50
C GLY A 601 -36.30 56.28 11.29
N ARG A 602 -37.49 55.63 11.23
CA ARG A 602 -38.80 56.29 11.47
C ARG A 602 -39.98 55.29 11.45
N ARG A 603 -40.91 55.56 12.37
CA ARG A 603 -42.19 54.87 12.70
C ARG A 603 -43.16 54.76 11.51
N ASN A 604 -43.96 53.69 11.45
CA ASN A 604 -45.42 53.78 11.64
C ASN A 604 -46.14 52.43 11.80
N SER A 605 -47.22 52.52 12.57
CA SER A 605 -48.14 51.50 13.09
C SER A 605 -49.12 50.87 12.08
N LYS A 606 -49.54 49.61 12.30
CA LYS A 606 -50.92 49.24 12.73
C LYS A 606 -51.18 47.72 12.61
N SER A 607 -51.78 47.20 13.68
CA SER A 607 -52.58 45.99 13.87
C SER A 607 -53.14 45.24 12.65
N ARG A 608 -53.11 43.90 12.69
CA ARG A 608 -54.33 43.07 12.59
C ARG A 608 -54.13 41.63 13.08
N GLN A 609 -55.12 41.23 13.88
CA GLN A 609 -55.50 39.97 14.52
C GLN A 609 -55.05 38.62 13.90
N SER A 610 -54.79 37.67 14.82
CA SER A 610 -54.73 36.21 14.63
C SER A 610 -56.04 35.61 14.09
N PRO A 611 -56.01 34.33 13.66
CA PRO A 611 -56.53 33.33 14.58
C PRO A 611 -55.62 32.10 14.73
N ALA A 612 -55.76 31.45 15.88
CA ALA A 612 -55.13 30.20 16.24
C ALA A 612 -55.57 29.05 15.32
N PHE A 613 -54.63 28.15 15.02
CA PHE A 613 -54.92 26.73 14.80
C PHE A 613 -53.96 25.93 15.68
N ASN A 614 -54.51 25.29 16.70
CA ASN A 614 -53.88 24.19 17.42
C ASN A 614 -54.22 22.91 16.65
N SER A 615 -53.24 22.15 16.19
CA SER A 615 -53.30 20.68 16.28
C SER A 615 -51.91 20.06 16.10
N SER A 616 -51.63 19.17 17.05
CA SER A 616 -50.66 18.08 17.01
C SER A 616 -50.67 17.30 15.69
N ALA A 617 -49.48 17.10 15.10
CA ALA A 617 -49.16 15.90 14.33
C ALA A 617 -47.63 15.76 14.25
N GLY A 618 -47.10 14.65 14.74
CA GLY A 618 -45.69 14.29 14.62
C GLY A 618 -45.31 14.04 13.15
N PHE A 619 -44.13 14.49 12.77
CA PHE A 619 -43.53 14.14 11.49
C PHE A 619 -43.07 12.67 11.54
N THR A 620 -43.70 11.80 10.76
CA THR A 620 -43.22 10.44 10.49
C THR A 620 -42.51 10.36 9.14
N ALA A 621 -41.61 9.39 9.01
CA ALA A 621 -40.66 9.20 7.90
C ALA A 621 -41.29 9.01 6.50
N SER A 622 -42.63 8.92 6.38
CA SER A 622 -43.31 8.71 5.11
C SER A 622 -43.46 9.98 4.25
N SER A 623 -43.24 11.18 4.81
CA SER A 623 -43.34 12.45 4.05
C SER A 623 -42.08 12.81 3.26
N VAL A 624 -40.94 12.16 3.56
CA VAL A 624 -39.67 12.38 2.85
C VAL A 624 -39.61 11.59 1.53
N LEU A 625 -40.34 10.46 1.44
CA LEU A 625 -40.39 9.63 0.23
C LEU A 625 -41.12 10.31 -0.95
N LEU A 626 -42.09 11.19 -0.69
CA LEU A 626 -42.83 11.86 -1.77
C LEU A 626 -42.01 12.95 -2.48
N ILE A 627 -41.06 13.57 -1.78
CA ILE A 627 -40.21 14.63 -2.34
C ILE A 627 -39.12 14.03 -3.25
N VAL A 628 -38.65 12.83 -2.94
CA VAL A 628 -37.65 12.09 -3.74
C VAL A 628 -38.27 11.57 -5.04
N CYS A 629 -39.52 11.07 -5.03
CA CYS A 629 -40.20 10.62 -6.24
C CYS A 629 -40.49 11.74 -7.26
N CYS A 630 -40.76 12.98 -6.80
CA CYS A 630 -40.96 14.11 -7.71
C CYS A 630 -39.66 14.63 -8.34
N ALA A 631 -38.50 14.44 -7.70
CA ALA A 631 -37.20 14.84 -8.24
C ALA A 631 -36.71 13.89 -9.35
N VAL A 632 -36.97 12.58 -9.23
CA VAL A 632 -36.59 11.57 -10.23
C VAL A 632 -37.42 11.69 -11.51
N SER A 633 -38.70 12.06 -11.43
CA SER A 633 -39.56 12.21 -12.62
C SER A 633 -39.25 13.45 -13.47
N ARG A 634 -38.50 14.45 -12.94
CA ARG A 634 -38.06 15.63 -13.70
C ARG A 634 -36.71 15.47 -14.39
N MET A 635 -35.87 14.51 -13.98
CA MET A 635 -34.60 14.23 -14.66
C MET A 635 -34.77 13.31 -15.88
N ILE A 636 -35.82 12.49 -15.92
CA ILE A 636 -36.09 11.56 -17.04
C ILE A 636 -36.70 12.26 -18.26
N THR A 637 -37.21 13.50 -18.14
CA THR A 637 -37.81 14.27 -19.25
C THR A 637 -36.90 15.34 -19.86
N ALA A 638 -35.67 15.53 -19.37
CA ALA A 638 -34.70 16.48 -19.92
C ALA A 638 -33.61 15.84 -20.81
N GLY A 639 -33.78 14.56 -21.18
CA GLY A 639 -32.91 13.82 -22.09
C GLY A 639 -33.71 13.05 -23.13
N ARG A 640 -34.35 13.76 -24.05
CA ARG A 640 -34.73 13.26 -25.38
C ARG A 640 -34.29 14.26 -26.43
#